data_AF-A0A2S0K4T8-F1
#
_entry.id   AF-A0A2S0K4T8-F1
#
_cell.length_a   1.000
_cell.length_b   1.000
_cell.length_c   1.000
_cell.angle_alpha   90.00
_cell.angle_beta   90.00
_cell.angle_gamma   90.00
#
_symmetry.space_group_name_H-M   'P 1'
#
loop_
_entity.id
_entity.type
_entity.pdbx_description
1 polymer ?
#
loop_
_entity_poly.entity_id
_entity_poly.type
_entity_poly.pdbx_seq_one_letter_code
_entity_poly.pdbx_strand_id
1 'polypeptide(L)'
;MKKPLKVGVLTSLLLTPAAIANVQEAQAQTVVQAEQVAYVNAVATTETRNKTIEQFGKLSETSTANEMVIADGDVKVLSTTDFNDNERAFIKAKYEYVVAQRGFVKKLNELGKSINAITYTSRTFVDDVAAVQAEYTAFLGSTAAANSYLAVQNNFNVAVNTALANDAKDIVSSVRGTSLQYGYDDTERNNYFKKNGADIAKLVKMNDDANAVDITIINLEDLISKIESSSSSSDIATAAAEVTTSYNALTADQKKIVTAYNPNNTTVTPFKKYTDVLVNLSSADKIVASITQLTTKKPEDFTSATSFISTVAAIEASYNNLKDAETKRLVSNYGDLKPFQEAANVSKQITALRISNTDAYRIAVKAARAEYDKLSNKEFVKNAEDLQLAESNIAAAEVIESLISEIAAAPDKISKIEEARLAYNTPVAPAGQKIDAASVKKIVKNLSELTTWESSHKAVLNVITLVEKLNPTAKDYTKRAKAANTAYLKLDPTKREYVKSYKNLKNQVDAMNLIDPIMGLNTSRKDYKDTVVNLLAEYNKLSPEAQALVTNYTALLTANNYITTAQQFDDRVNALANEPDATFVAKVVALSAEYKAMDKNAKRLVTQYKTLTTYEKNNANVVKVINLISALNPANKDYTKKVIAARKAYNALDAASQKRVTNYEQLTAVEDVASLIGLIETLKPTSKTFLNDLKTARANYDALPPDKQQKIINYEKLVTAETELTSASTVIALIDAAVPEAEDYLTKLMNARVAYDKLPTGQKKLVSNIKTLTDRERQVKPILSVMVQIDTLDPSANNFVSKVNAARKAYDKLTKEQKAFVNNMATLQSYEPLANVIELISKLKASSKTFQEDTVHARALYEALSKEMQQYVTNYKLLQAAETSILGAGNVQRMIDELPNTEPQQYVKRIEEIRAAYNALPKDQQLAVANYRTLQDQEKLIKPVISVINEIDKLMTSKNMDSQYQKILKAYDNLTATQRKYVYNEQVLLSLDNVINVYKSIAALKPSDKMYFGMIESVRKDYDSLNTADKQRVSNYSILLEAEKNMSEVKKVVEIIASLSPTSSTYIQDVENAVAAYKALDSKVRGQVINYDKLKGAEKDIAAVLKVVNAIGELDPDSKTFEKKVIAAQKLYSSLTLEQQDLVYNYRILQEHAKTLGLD
;
A
#
# COMPACT_ATOMS: atom_id res chain seq x y z
N MET A 1 -23.28 9.14 60.94
CA MET A 1 -23.56 9.96 62.13
C MET A 1 -24.65 11.01 61.82
N LYS A 2 -25.11 11.74 62.84
CA LYS A 2 -26.18 12.76 62.93
C LYS A 2 -26.54 13.59 61.66
N LYS A 3 -27.85 13.84 61.48
CA LYS A 3 -28.46 14.96 60.69
C LYS A 3 -28.30 16.32 61.43
N PRO A 4 -28.45 17.50 60.77
CA PRO A 4 -29.77 18.16 60.54
C PRO A 4 -30.25 18.08 59.06
N LEU A 5 -31.53 18.27 58.63
CA LEU A 5 -32.72 19.03 59.09
C LEU A 5 -32.60 20.56 58.89
N LYS A 6 -33.64 21.36 58.57
CA LYS A 6 -35.09 21.23 58.25
C LYS A 6 -35.41 22.44 57.32
N VAL A 7 -36.50 22.69 56.57
CA VAL A 7 -37.96 22.35 56.45
C VAL A 7 -38.27 22.42 54.92
N GLY A 8 -39.31 21.91 54.25
CA GLY A 8 -40.59 21.20 54.53
C GLY A 8 -41.47 21.31 53.26
N VAL A 9 -42.82 21.22 53.22
CA VAL A 9 -43.89 20.62 54.05
C VAL A 9 -45.21 20.91 53.28
N LEU A 10 -46.23 20.05 53.04
CA LEU A 10 -46.48 18.59 52.96
C LEU A 10 -47.69 18.43 51.95
N THR A 11 -48.55 17.40 51.78
CA THR A 11 -48.87 16.12 52.47
C THR A 11 -49.72 15.19 51.54
N SER A 12 -49.65 13.86 51.75
CA SER A 12 -50.76 12.85 51.72
C SER A 12 -51.62 12.55 50.46
N LEU A 13 -52.15 11.33 50.19
CA LEU A 13 -51.92 9.91 50.62
C LEU A 13 -52.67 8.99 49.59
N LEU A 14 -52.05 8.00 48.93
CA LEU A 14 -52.02 6.52 49.17
C LEU A 14 -53.31 5.64 49.04
N LEU A 15 -53.23 4.64 48.11
CA LEU A 15 -53.65 3.20 48.19
C LEU A 15 -55.12 2.68 48.01
N THR A 16 -55.40 2.04 46.83
CA THR A 16 -55.77 0.59 46.54
C THR A 16 -56.70 -0.26 47.45
N PRO A 17 -57.25 -1.47 47.06
CA PRO A 17 -57.50 -2.14 45.73
C PRO A 17 -58.86 -2.94 45.58
N ALA A 18 -59.12 -3.53 44.38
CA ALA A 18 -59.83 -4.82 44.07
C ALA A 18 -61.32 -5.11 44.52
N ALA A 19 -62.16 -6.01 43.93
CA ALA A 19 -62.27 -6.69 42.61
C ALA A 19 -63.60 -7.53 42.51
N ILE A 20 -63.85 -8.25 41.38
CA ILE A 20 -64.75 -9.44 41.16
C ILE A 20 -66.22 -9.26 40.62
N ALA A 21 -66.37 -9.47 39.28
CA ALA A 21 -67.23 -10.39 38.49
C ALA A 21 -68.80 -10.55 38.55
N ASN A 22 -69.32 -10.86 37.34
CA ASN A 22 -70.39 -11.82 36.94
C ASN A 22 -71.88 -11.44 36.68
N VAL A 23 -72.54 -12.35 35.91
CA VAL A 23 -73.94 -12.39 35.40
C VAL A 23 -74.24 -11.46 34.19
N GLN A 24 -74.76 -11.84 33.00
CA GLN A 24 -75.35 -13.06 32.35
C GLN A 24 -76.86 -12.95 32.02
N GLU A 25 -77.20 -13.36 30.78
CA GLU A 25 -78.53 -13.71 30.22
C GLU A 25 -79.60 -12.66 29.89
N ALA A 26 -80.46 -13.03 28.94
CA ALA A 26 -81.60 -12.30 28.38
C ALA A 26 -82.52 -13.27 27.60
N GLN A 27 -83.86 -13.06 27.58
CA GLN A 27 -84.79 -13.29 26.44
C GLN A 27 -86.29 -13.31 26.84
N ALA A 28 -87.13 -12.59 26.06
CA ALA A 28 -88.54 -12.83 25.65
C ALA A 28 -89.07 -11.48 25.04
N GLN A 29 -89.69 -11.33 23.85
CA GLN A 29 -90.81 -12.01 23.16
C GLN A 29 -92.17 -11.83 23.89
N THR A 30 -93.31 -11.42 23.29
CA THR A 30 -93.79 -11.30 21.88
C THR A 30 -94.53 -9.95 21.60
N VAL A 31 -94.69 -9.42 20.36
CA VAL A 31 -95.79 -9.62 19.33
C VAL A 31 -97.22 -9.65 19.95
N VAL A 32 -98.30 -8.93 19.53
CA VAL A 32 -99.00 -8.81 18.20
C VAL A 32 -99.85 -7.49 18.03
N GLN A 33 -100.30 -7.23 16.80
CA GLN A 33 -101.04 -6.12 16.12
C GLN A 33 -102.30 -5.40 16.71
N ALA A 34 -102.52 -4.17 16.20
CA ALA A 34 -103.74 -3.58 15.58
C ALA A 34 -104.81 -2.70 16.32
N GLU A 35 -105.01 -1.51 15.72
CA GLU A 35 -106.24 -0.76 15.38
C GLU A 35 -107.22 -0.12 16.42
N GLN A 36 -107.02 1.20 16.60
CA GLN A 36 -107.92 2.30 16.16
C GLN A 36 -109.29 2.58 16.84
N VAL A 37 -109.44 3.78 17.47
CA VAL A 37 -110.33 4.92 17.09
C VAL A 37 -110.65 5.85 18.30
N ALA A 38 -110.07 7.07 18.30
CA ALA A 38 -110.53 8.37 18.87
C ALA A 38 -111.01 8.49 20.35
N TYR A 39 -111.28 9.66 20.98
CA TYR A 39 -111.38 11.08 20.54
C TYR A 39 -111.08 12.05 21.75
N VAL A 40 -111.08 13.38 21.51
CA VAL A 40 -111.30 14.52 22.45
C VAL A 40 -110.08 15.26 23.10
N ASN A 41 -109.43 16.10 22.29
CA ASN A 41 -109.33 17.57 22.47
C ASN A 41 -108.78 18.25 23.77
N ALA A 42 -108.25 17.55 24.77
CA ALA A 42 -107.60 18.23 25.92
C ALA A 42 -106.07 18.42 25.80
N VAL A 43 -105.41 17.72 24.87
CA VAL A 43 -103.94 17.60 24.80
C VAL A 43 -103.31 18.52 23.73
N ALA A 44 -104.10 18.94 22.74
CA ALA A 44 -103.60 19.42 21.45
C ALA A 44 -102.74 20.70 21.48
N THR A 45 -102.95 21.64 22.40
CA THR A 45 -102.15 22.88 22.49
C THR A 45 -100.74 22.58 23.01
N THR A 46 -100.64 21.88 24.14
CA THR A 46 -99.38 21.38 24.69
C THR A 46 -98.66 20.46 23.70
N GLU A 47 -99.41 19.61 23.00
CA GLU A 47 -98.87 18.71 21.97
C GLU A 47 -98.29 19.47 20.77
N THR A 48 -98.95 20.55 20.33
CA THR A 48 -98.47 21.40 19.22
C THR A 48 -97.21 22.16 19.63
N ARG A 49 -97.21 22.81 20.79
CA ARG A 49 -96.02 23.49 21.35
C ARG A 49 -94.82 22.54 21.44
N ASN A 50 -95.04 21.33 21.98
CA ASN A 50 -93.98 20.34 22.14
C ASN A 50 -93.50 19.79 20.78
N LYS A 51 -94.38 19.57 19.80
CA LYS A 51 -94.00 19.19 18.43
C LYS A 51 -93.13 20.26 17.76
N THR A 52 -93.46 21.54 17.89
CA THR A 52 -92.63 22.63 17.38
C THR A 52 -91.24 22.61 18.05
N ILE A 53 -91.17 22.51 19.38
CA ILE A 53 -89.91 22.38 20.12
C ILE A 53 -89.07 21.19 19.64
N GLU A 54 -89.69 20.02 19.48
CA GLU A 54 -89.04 18.79 19.03
C GLU A 54 -88.54 18.90 17.57
N GLN A 55 -89.32 19.53 16.70
CA GLN A 55 -88.96 19.79 15.31
C GLN A 55 -87.75 20.72 15.20
N PHE A 56 -87.73 21.84 15.94
CA PHE A 56 -86.54 22.70 15.99
C PHE A 56 -85.35 21.98 16.62
N GLY A 57 -85.56 21.16 17.66
CA GLY A 57 -84.52 20.30 18.24
C GLY A 57 -83.84 19.37 17.22
N LYS A 58 -84.61 18.82 16.27
CA LYS A 58 -84.12 17.95 15.18
C LYS A 58 -83.33 18.70 14.08
N LEU A 59 -83.43 20.03 13.99
CA LEU A 59 -82.70 20.79 12.95
C LEU A 59 -81.19 20.77 13.19
N SER A 60 -80.45 20.45 12.13
CA SER A 60 -78.98 20.32 12.12
C SER A 60 -78.43 20.59 10.72
N GLU A 61 -77.11 20.59 10.55
CA GLU A 61 -76.46 20.77 9.26
C GLU A 61 -76.82 19.69 8.22
N THR A 62 -77.33 18.53 8.65
CA THR A 62 -77.80 17.46 7.75
C THR A 62 -79.29 17.53 7.42
N SER A 63 -80.04 18.48 7.98
CA SER A 63 -81.47 18.65 7.64
C SER A 63 -81.67 18.92 6.15
N THR A 64 -82.73 18.35 5.58
CA THR A 64 -83.10 18.45 4.17
C THR A 64 -83.53 19.87 3.78
N ALA A 65 -83.66 20.14 2.47
CA ALA A 65 -84.24 21.40 2.01
C ALA A 65 -85.68 21.59 2.52
N ASN A 66 -86.48 20.53 2.52
CA ASN A 66 -87.90 20.59 2.89
C ASN A 66 -88.07 20.87 4.39
N GLU A 67 -87.35 20.17 5.27
CA GLU A 67 -87.39 20.44 6.72
C GLU A 67 -87.01 21.89 7.06
N MET A 68 -86.04 22.45 6.35
CA MET A 68 -85.62 23.84 6.54
C MET A 68 -86.63 24.86 5.98
N VAL A 69 -87.36 24.54 4.90
CA VAL A 69 -88.45 25.40 4.38
C VAL A 69 -89.67 25.35 5.29
N ILE A 70 -89.98 24.19 5.88
CA ILE A 70 -91.05 24.06 6.89
C ILE A 70 -90.66 24.88 8.12
N ALA A 71 -89.44 24.72 8.63
CA ALA A 71 -88.92 25.52 9.75
C ALA A 71 -88.89 27.03 9.46
N ASP A 72 -88.57 27.46 8.23
CA ASP A 72 -88.63 28.87 7.81
C ASP A 72 -90.04 29.46 7.94
N GLY A 73 -91.05 28.67 7.58
CA GLY A 73 -92.46 29.00 7.79
C GLY A 73 -92.80 29.08 9.28
N ASP A 74 -92.47 28.03 10.03
CA ASP A 74 -92.79 27.92 11.46
C ASP A 74 -92.17 29.05 12.30
N VAL A 75 -90.90 29.44 12.06
CA VAL A 75 -90.27 30.59 12.73
C VAL A 75 -91.07 31.88 12.52
N LYS A 76 -91.64 32.07 11.33
CA LYS A 76 -92.38 33.28 10.95
C LYS A 76 -93.79 33.33 11.52
N VAL A 77 -94.33 32.20 11.99
CA VAL A 77 -95.70 32.09 12.54
C VAL A 77 -95.77 31.54 13.97
N LEU A 78 -94.64 31.52 14.70
CA LEU A 78 -94.59 31.06 16.10
C LEU A 78 -95.65 31.75 16.96
N SER A 79 -96.49 30.93 17.59
CA SER A 79 -97.58 31.38 18.46
C SER A 79 -97.08 32.28 19.58
N THR A 80 -97.67 33.47 19.70
CA THR A 80 -97.42 34.43 20.79
C THR A 80 -98.15 34.07 22.09
N THR A 81 -99.07 33.11 22.07
CA THR A 81 -99.74 32.59 23.27
C THR A 81 -99.05 31.36 23.85
N ASP A 82 -98.38 30.55 23.01
CA ASP A 82 -97.73 29.31 23.44
C ASP A 82 -96.21 29.46 23.64
N PHE A 83 -95.58 30.52 23.11
CA PHE A 83 -94.16 30.82 23.28
C PHE A 83 -93.90 32.27 23.70
N ASN A 84 -93.13 32.47 24.77
CA ASN A 84 -92.75 33.83 25.20
C ASN A 84 -91.70 34.47 24.26
N ASP A 85 -91.45 35.76 24.42
CA ASP A 85 -90.60 36.53 23.50
C ASP A 85 -89.15 36.03 23.46
N ASN A 86 -88.59 35.60 24.61
CA ASN A 86 -87.26 35.01 24.68
C ASN A 86 -87.21 33.61 24.05
N GLU A 87 -88.27 32.80 24.20
CA GLU A 87 -88.40 31.50 23.55
C GLU A 87 -88.46 31.62 22.03
N ARG A 88 -89.30 32.52 21.50
CA ARG A 88 -89.39 32.76 20.05
C ARG A 88 -88.07 33.31 19.49
N ALA A 89 -87.39 34.19 20.24
CA ALA A 89 -86.05 34.67 19.87
C ALA A 89 -85.01 33.54 19.84
N PHE A 90 -85.03 32.62 20.81
CA PHE A 90 -84.10 31.49 20.85
C PHE A 90 -84.35 30.47 19.72
N ILE A 91 -85.62 30.16 19.42
CA ILE A 91 -86.00 29.29 18.30
C ILE A 91 -85.57 29.91 16.97
N LYS A 92 -85.78 31.22 16.78
CA LYS A 92 -85.29 31.95 15.60
C LYS A 92 -83.75 31.89 15.48
N ALA A 93 -83.02 32.10 16.57
CA ALA A 93 -81.56 32.01 16.58
C ALA A 93 -81.04 30.59 16.24
N LYS A 94 -81.73 29.54 16.71
CA LYS A 94 -81.43 28.13 16.35
C LYS A 94 -81.65 27.87 14.86
N TYR A 95 -82.72 28.40 14.27
CA TYR A 95 -82.97 28.30 12.83
C TYR A 95 -81.90 29.03 12.02
N GLU A 96 -81.61 30.30 12.34
CA GLU A 96 -80.60 31.11 11.65
C GLU A 96 -79.20 30.50 11.74
N TYR A 97 -78.84 29.93 12.91
CA TYR A 97 -77.63 29.14 13.10
C TYR A 97 -77.56 27.94 12.15
N VAL A 98 -78.62 27.12 12.06
CA VAL A 98 -78.64 25.93 11.20
C VAL A 98 -78.60 26.32 9.71
N VAL A 99 -79.30 27.38 9.29
CA VAL A 99 -79.21 27.91 7.90
C VAL A 99 -77.77 28.26 7.54
N ALA A 100 -77.07 29.00 8.41
CA ALA A 100 -75.68 29.37 8.19
C ALA A 100 -74.73 28.16 8.24
N GLN A 101 -74.91 27.23 9.19
CA GLN A 101 -74.11 26.01 9.31
C GLN A 101 -74.20 25.13 8.06
N ARG A 102 -75.39 24.97 7.48
CA ARG A 102 -75.59 24.29 6.18
C ARG A 102 -74.85 24.98 5.03
N GLY A 103 -74.71 26.31 5.08
CA GLY A 103 -73.86 27.07 4.17
C GLY A 103 -72.37 26.82 4.38
N PHE A 104 -71.91 26.77 5.64
CA PHE A 104 -70.50 26.51 5.95
C PHE A 104 -70.05 25.09 5.60
N VAL A 105 -70.89 24.07 5.78
CA VAL A 105 -70.57 22.69 5.37
C VAL A 105 -70.31 22.57 3.86
N LYS A 106 -71.00 23.35 3.01
CA LYS A 106 -70.69 23.43 1.57
C LYS A 106 -69.30 24.02 1.32
N LYS A 107 -69.01 25.18 1.93
CA LYS A 107 -67.70 25.85 1.83
C LYS A 107 -66.54 24.98 2.36
N LEU A 108 -66.77 24.20 3.41
CA LEU A 108 -65.80 23.22 3.93
C LEU A 108 -65.54 22.09 2.92
N ASN A 109 -66.55 21.60 2.22
CA ASN A 109 -66.37 20.61 1.16
C ASN A 109 -65.67 21.19 -0.08
N GLU A 110 -65.85 22.48 -0.36
CA GLU A 110 -65.15 23.20 -1.44
C GLU A 110 -63.67 23.41 -1.08
N LEU A 111 -63.38 24.02 0.07
CA LEU A 111 -62.04 24.17 0.63
C LEU A 111 -61.32 22.82 0.77
N GLY A 112 -62.04 21.78 1.20
CA GLY A 112 -61.54 20.41 1.28
C GLY A 112 -61.12 19.81 -0.05
N LYS A 113 -61.73 20.22 -1.18
CA LYS A 113 -61.25 19.86 -2.52
C LYS A 113 -59.97 20.62 -2.86
N SER A 114 -59.92 21.92 -2.59
CA SER A 114 -58.71 22.75 -2.81
C SER A 114 -57.50 22.17 -2.06
N ILE A 115 -57.65 21.91 -0.75
CA ILE A 115 -56.63 21.27 0.11
C ILE A 115 -56.19 19.89 -0.44
N ASN A 116 -57.05 19.17 -1.16
CA ASN A 116 -56.75 17.84 -1.69
C ASN A 116 -56.25 17.81 -3.15
N ALA A 117 -56.39 18.90 -3.91
CA ALA A 117 -55.76 19.06 -5.22
C ALA A 117 -54.24 19.31 -5.12
N ILE A 118 -53.78 19.96 -4.04
CA ILE A 118 -52.38 20.31 -3.82
C ILE A 118 -51.52 19.06 -3.56
N THR A 119 -50.38 18.96 -4.25
CA THR A 119 -49.39 17.90 -4.06
C THR A 119 -48.00 18.49 -3.85
N TYR A 120 -47.11 17.83 -3.10
CA TYR A 120 -45.70 18.23 -2.94
C TYR A 120 -44.87 18.15 -4.24
N THR A 121 -45.51 17.86 -5.37
CA THR A 121 -44.97 17.84 -6.74
C THR A 121 -45.70 18.82 -7.68
N SER A 122 -46.59 19.67 -7.15
CA SER A 122 -47.19 20.79 -7.89
C SER A 122 -46.11 21.82 -8.22
N ARG A 123 -46.12 22.34 -9.46
CA ARG A 123 -45.11 23.31 -9.95
C ARG A 123 -45.22 24.69 -9.30
N THR A 124 -46.42 24.99 -8.78
CA THR A 124 -46.88 26.24 -8.14
C THR A 124 -47.24 26.00 -6.67
N PHE A 125 -46.73 24.94 -6.03
CA PHE A 125 -47.16 24.50 -4.69
C PHE A 125 -47.25 25.63 -3.65
N VAL A 126 -46.27 26.55 -3.62
CA VAL A 126 -46.25 27.66 -2.67
C VAL A 126 -47.42 28.61 -2.92
N ASP A 127 -47.67 28.96 -4.18
CA ASP A 127 -48.79 29.79 -4.62
C ASP A 127 -50.15 29.10 -4.36
N ASP A 128 -50.25 27.81 -4.72
CA ASP A 128 -51.43 26.98 -4.52
C ASP A 128 -51.82 26.94 -3.03
N VAL A 129 -50.83 26.73 -2.14
CA VAL A 129 -51.02 26.66 -0.68
C VAL A 129 -51.38 28.02 -0.10
N ALA A 130 -50.70 29.09 -0.51
CA ALA A 130 -50.99 30.44 -0.05
C ALA A 130 -52.43 30.87 -0.40
N ALA A 131 -52.90 30.54 -1.61
CA ALA A 131 -54.28 30.79 -2.03
C ALA A 131 -55.29 30.05 -1.14
N VAL A 132 -55.10 28.75 -0.90
CA VAL A 132 -56.02 27.94 -0.09
C VAL A 132 -55.97 28.30 1.41
N GLN A 133 -54.81 28.76 1.91
CA GLN A 133 -54.70 29.32 3.25
C GLN A 133 -55.45 30.65 3.39
N ALA A 134 -55.47 31.49 2.34
CA ALA A 134 -56.30 32.69 2.30
C ALA A 134 -57.80 32.36 2.23
N GLU A 135 -58.22 31.37 1.43
CA GLU A 135 -59.61 30.86 1.40
C GLU A 135 -60.07 30.39 2.80
N TYR A 136 -59.25 29.59 3.49
CA TYR A 136 -59.55 29.12 4.84
C TYR A 136 -59.67 30.28 5.84
N THR A 137 -58.74 31.23 5.80
CA THR A 137 -58.73 32.39 6.71
C THR A 137 -59.97 33.26 6.51
N ALA A 138 -60.38 33.50 5.25
CA ALA A 138 -61.60 34.24 4.93
C ALA A 138 -62.88 33.49 5.31
N PHE A 139 -62.89 32.16 5.21
CA PHE A 139 -64.01 31.31 5.66
C PHE A 139 -64.19 31.34 7.19
N LEU A 140 -63.08 31.22 7.93
CA LEU A 140 -63.09 31.20 9.40
C LEU A 140 -63.51 32.56 9.97
N GLY A 141 -62.90 33.63 9.45
CA GLY A 141 -63.15 35.02 9.84
C GLY A 141 -62.86 35.32 11.31
N SER A 142 -63.72 36.13 11.93
CA SER A 142 -63.61 36.54 13.33
C SER A 142 -65.00 36.75 13.93
N THR A 143 -65.12 36.78 15.26
CA THR A 143 -66.41 36.99 15.94
C THR A 143 -67.08 38.34 15.63
N ALA A 144 -66.32 39.32 15.12
CA ALA A 144 -66.85 40.61 14.65
C ALA A 144 -67.20 40.62 13.15
N ALA A 145 -66.70 39.66 12.36
CA ALA A 145 -66.97 39.58 10.93
C ALA A 145 -68.33 38.90 10.67
N ALA A 146 -69.36 39.70 10.38
CA ALA A 146 -70.71 39.22 10.13
C ALA A 146 -70.74 38.09 9.07
N ASN A 147 -71.53 37.04 9.34
CA ASN A 147 -71.68 35.84 8.51
C ASN A 147 -70.39 35.00 8.29
N SER A 148 -69.31 35.25 9.04
CA SER A 148 -68.18 34.31 9.14
C SER A 148 -68.51 33.11 10.03
N TYR A 149 -67.70 32.03 9.94
CA TYR A 149 -67.91 30.85 10.77
C TYR A 149 -67.88 31.19 12.27
N LEU A 150 -66.84 31.91 12.73
CA LEU A 150 -66.68 32.24 14.15
C LEU A 150 -67.76 33.19 14.67
N ALA A 151 -68.21 34.18 13.88
CA ALA A 151 -69.32 35.04 14.28
C ALA A 151 -70.62 34.25 14.48
N VAL A 152 -70.94 33.31 13.59
CA VAL A 152 -72.16 32.49 13.72
C VAL A 152 -72.10 31.54 14.92
N GLN A 153 -70.97 30.87 15.16
CA GLN A 153 -70.83 30.03 16.35
C GLN A 153 -70.95 30.87 17.64
N ASN A 154 -70.32 32.04 17.68
CA ASN A 154 -70.36 32.91 18.84
C ASN A 154 -71.76 33.49 19.09
N ASN A 155 -72.44 33.98 18.05
CA ASN A 155 -73.77 34.55 18.18
C ASN A 155 -74.80 33.53 18.69
N PHE A 156 -74.73 32.28 18.24
CA PHE A 156 -75.60 31.24 18.78
C PHE A 156 -75.19 30.80 20.19
N ASN A 157 -73.89 30.76 20.53
CA ASN A 157 -73.43 30.54 21.90
C ASN A 157 -73.96 31.61 22.87
N VAL A 158 -73.92 32.88 22.46
CA VAL A 158 -74.51 34.00 23.22
C VAL A 158 -76.03 33.82 23.35
N ALA A 159 -76.74 33.49 22.27
CA ALA A 159 -78.19 33.25 22.32
C ALA A 159 -78.57 32.10 23.28
N VAL A 160 -77.80 31.01 23.32
CA VAL A 160 -77.98 29.91 24.29
C VAL A 160 -77.78 30.41 25.73
N ASN A 161 -76.70 31.15 26.01
CA ASN A 161 -76.41 31.63 27.36
C ASN A 161 -77.43 32.67 27.85
N THR A 162 -77.91 33.56 26.96
CA THR A 162 -79.02 34.47 27.26
C THR A 162 -80.32 33.72 27.51
N ALA A 163 -80.66 32.70 26.71
CA ALA A 163 -81.87 31.92 26.92
C ALA A 163 -81.84 31.12 28.24
N LEU A 164 -80.67 30.60 28.66
CA LEU A 164 -80.49 29.92 29.95
C LEU A 164 -80.60 30.86 31.16
N ALA A 165 -80.31 32.16 30.99
CA ALA A 165 -80.44 33.16 32.04
C ALA A 165 -81.87 33.70 32.21
N ASN A 166 -82.74 33.51 31.20
CA ASN A 166 -84.08 34.08 31.11
C ASN A 166 -85.19 33.00 31.31
N ASP A 167 -86.44 33.39 31.12
CA ASP A 167 -87.63 32.54 31.14
C ASP A 167 -87.74 31.53 29.96
N ALA A 168 -86.80 31.56 29.00
CA ALA A 168 -86.70 30.57 27.92
C ALA A 168 -85.91 29.30 28.32
N LYS A 169 -85.25 29.28 29.49
CA LYS A 169 -84.31 28.24 29.93
C LYS A 169 -84.84 26.81 29.77
N ASP A 170 -86.14 26.60 30.01
CA ASP A 170 -86.77 25.28 30.11
C ASP A 170 -86.97 24.60 28.75
N ILE A 171 -86.89 25.35 27.64
CA ILE A 171 -86.87 24.78 26.27
C ILE A 171 -85.47 24.68 25.67
N VAL A 172 -84.43 25.26 26.31
CA VAL A 172 -83.09 25.38 25.70
C VAL A 172 -82.47 24.02 25.38
N SER A 173 -82.58 23.05 26.29
CA SER A 173 -82.07 21.68 26.08
C SER A 173 -82.73 21.02 24.85
N SER A 174 -84.05 21.09 24.76
CA SER A 174 -84.83 20.48 23.68
C SER A 174 -84.60 21.17 22.33
N VAL A 175 -84.60 22.50 22.27
CA VAL A 175 -84.40 23.27 21.03
C VAL A 175 -82.94 23.24 20.55
N ARG A 176 -81.95 23.09 21.45
CA ARG A 176 -80.58 22.77 21.05
C ARG A 176 -80.51 21.45 20.30
N GLY A 177 -81.12 20.40 20.84
CA GLY A 177 -80.92 19.03 20.38
C GLY A 177 -79.51 18.51 20.66
N THR A 178 -79.19 17.34 20.11
CA THR A 178 -77.96 16.58 20.41
C THR A 178 -76.74 16.96 19.56
N SER A 179 -76.93 17.66 18.44
CA SER A 179 -75.92 17.85 17.40
C SER A 179 -75.84 19.31 16.93
N LEU A 180 -75.05 20.13 17.62
CA LEU A 180 -74.63 21.47 17.20
C LEU A 180 -73.16 21.70 17.60
N GLN A 181 -72.46 22.63 16.93
CA GLN A 181 -70.98 22.72 16.96
C GLN A 181 -70.47 24.09 17.44
N TYR A 182 -71.30 24.80 18.21
CA TYR A 182 -70.99 26.11 18.77
C TYR A 182 -70.28 25.98 20.13
N GLY A 183 -69.51 27.01 20.50
CA GLY A 183 -68.69 26.98 21.73
C GLY A 183 -67.47 26.07 21.67
N TYR A 184 -67.22 25.42 20.52
CA TYR A 184 -66.09 24.53 20.27
C TYR A 184 -64.74 25.25 20.31
N ASP A 185 -63.72 24.59 20.86
CA ASP A 185 -62.34 25.05 20.78
C ASP A 185 -61.70 24.85 19.39
N ASP A 186 -60.45 25.29 19.20
CA ASP A 186 -59.72 25.11 17.93
C ASP A 186 -59.59 23.64 17.49
N THR A 187 -59.44 22.72 18.44
CA THR A 187 -59.28 21.28 18.23
C THR A 187 -60.60 20.64 17.84
N GLU A 188 -61.66 20.88 18.59
CA GLU A 188 -63.02 20.40 18.34
C GLU A 188 -63.53 20.92 16.99
N ARG A 189 -63.35 22.21 16.70
CA ARG A 189 -63.69 22.82 15.42
C ARG A 189 -62.90 22.21 14.26
N ASN A 190 -61.58 22.04 14.40
CA ASN A 190 -60.77 21.48 13.32
C ASN A 190 -61.09 19.99 13.07
N ASN A 191 -61.46 19.23 14.12
CA ASN A 191 -62.00 17.87 13.98
C ASN A 191 -63.35 17.87 13.24
N TYR A 192 -64.24 18.82 13.53
CA TYR A 192 -65.49 18.98 12.78
C TYR A 192 -65.26 19.35 11.31
N PHE A 193 -64.33 20.27 11.02
CA PHE A 193 -63.96 20.63 9.65
C PHE A 193 -63.42 19.43 8.88
N LYS A 194 -62.56 18.61 9.52
CA LYS A 194 -62.02 17.37 8.95
C LYS A 194 -63.10 16.33 8.68
N LYS A 195 -64.09 16.18 9.59
CA LYS A 195 -65.29 15.34 9.38
C LYS A 195 -66.14 15.81 8.18
N ASN A 196 -66.11 17.10 7.86
CA ASN A 196 -66.78 17.72 6.71
C ASN A 196 -65.85 17.96 5.49
N GLY A 197 -64.73 17.23 5.40
CA GLY A 197 -63.86 17.18 4.22
C GLY A 197 -62.67 18.15 4.22
N ALA A 198 -62.62 19.15 5.10
CA ALA A 198 -61.53 20.12 5.19
C ALA A 198 -60.49 19.72 6.25
N ASP A 199 -59.43 19.02 5.82
CA ASP A 199 -58.32 18.65 6.71
C ASP A 199 -57.38 19.84 6.96
N ILE A 200 -57.77 20.74 7.88
CA ILE A 200 -56.99 21.95 8.19
C ILE A 200 -55.59 21.61 8.72
N ALA A 201 -55.40 20.48 9.42
CA ALA A 201 -54.07 20.06 9.85
C ALA A 201 -53.14 19.73 8.67
N LYS A 202 -53.70 19.20 7.56
CA LYS A 202 -52.96 19.00 6.31
C LYS A 202 -52.61 20.34 5.64
N LEU A 203 -53.53 21.29 5.63
CA LEU A 203 -53.30 22.64 5.08
C LEU A 203 -52.21 23.40 5.86
N VAL A 204 -52.29 23.42 7.20
CA VAL A 204 -51.27 24.03 8.06
C VAL A 204 -49.90 23.39 7.82
N LYS A 205 -49.78 22.05 7.78
CA LYS A 205 -48.51 21.40 7.44
C LYS A 205 -48.00 21.81 6.05
N MET A 206 -48.88 21.88 5.04
CA MET A 206 -48.49 22.31 3.69
C MET A 206 -48.01 23.77 3.67
N ASN A 207 -48.62 24.65 4.46
CA ASN A 207 -48.21 26.04 4.64
C ASN A 207 -46.86 26.14 5.36
N ASP A 208 -46.64 25.36 6.41
CA ASP A 208 -45.35 25.29 7.12
C ASP A 208 -44.23 24.75 6.20
N ASP A 209 -44.52 23.70 5.41
CA ASP A 209 -43.60 23.16 4.42
C ASP A 209 -43.36 24.12 3.24
N ALA A 210 -44.34 24.96 2.86
CA ALA A 210 -44.16 26.01 1.86
C ALA A 210 -43.24 27.12 2.37
N ASN A 211 -43.50 27.64 3.58
CA ASN A 211 -42.64 28.64 4.22
C ASN A 211 -41.21 28.11 4.46
N ALA A 212 -41.06 26.82 4.76
CA ALA A 212 -39.74 26.20 4.95
C ALA A 212 -38.90 26.11 3.66
N VAL A 213 -39.52 26.05 2.48
CA VAL A 213 -38.79 26.01 1.19
C VAL A 213 -38.53 27.37 0.57
N ASP A 214 -39.21 28.43 1.03
CA ASP A 214 -39.20 29.77 0.43
C ASP A 214 -37.77 30.33 0.22
N ILE A 215 -36.92 30.32 1.26
CA ILE A 215 -35.51 30.71 1.16
C ILE A 215 -34.73 29.86 0.15
N THR A 216 -35.08 28.58 -0.02
CA THR A 216 -34.43 27.71 -1.02
C THR A 216 -34.88 28.05 -2.44
N ILE A 217 -36.14 28.46 -2.61
CA ILE A 217 -36.69 28.93 -3.89
C ILE A 217 -36.06 30.28 -4.26
N ILE A 218 -35.99 31.24 -3.33
CA ILE A 218 -35.35 32.54 -3.53
C ILE A 218 -33.88 32.39 -3.96
N ASN A 219 -33.09 31.56 -3.25
CA ASN A 219 -31.71 31.28 -3.63
C ASN A 219 -31.61 30.63 -5.03
N LEU A 220 -32.60 29.81 -5.39
CA LEU A 220 -32.63 29.10 -6.68
C LEU A 220 -32.96 30.05 -7.83
N GLU A 221 -33.88 30.99 -7.63
CA GLU A 221 -34.19 32.06 -8.61
C GLU A 221 -33.03 33.05 -8.77
N ASP A 222 -32.38 33.46 -7.68
CA ASP A 222 -31.16 34.28 -7.72
C ASP A 222 -30.02 33.58 -8.50
N LEU A 223 -29.81 32.28 -8.29
CA LEU A 223 -28.88 31.50 -9.09
C LEU A 223 -29.25 31.52 -10.58
N ILE A 224 -30.53 31.36 -10.94
CA ILE A 224 -30.95 31.44 -12.36
C ILE A 224 -30.68 32.84 -12.93
N SER A 225 -30.99 33.90 -12.17
CA SER A 225 -30.72 35.29 -12.53
C SER A 225 -29.21 35.55 -12.75
N LYS A 226 -28.34 35.03 -11.88
CA LYS A 226 -26.88 35.12 -12.00
C LYS A 226 -26.32 34.39 -13.22
N ILE A 227 -26.89 33.23 -13.57
CA ILE A 227 -26.55 32.51 -14.81
C ILE A 227 -26.95 33.35 -16.04
N GLU A 228 -28.22 33.79 -16.10
CA GLU A 228 -28.79 34.45 -17.28
C GLU A 228 -28.24 35.88 -17.50
N SER A 229 -27.79 36.54 -16.43
CA SER A 229 -27.11 37.85 -16.49
C SER A 229 -25.63 37.80 -16.89
N SER A 230 -25.03 36.61 -17.12
CA SER A 230 -23.57 36.46 -17.30
C SER A 230 -22.74 37.02 -16.11
N SER A 231 -23.19 36.77 -14.89
CA SER A 231 -22.41 37.08 -13.66
C SER A 231 -21.08 36.31 -13.61
N SER A 232 -20.18 36.68 -12.68
CA SER A 232 -18.87 36.01 -12.62
C SER A 232 -18.99 34.56 -12.13
N SER A 233 -17.97 33.75 -12.43
CA SER A 233 -17.90 32.37 -11.96
C SER A 233 -17.90 32.25 -10.43
N SER A 234 -17.38 33.27 -9.73
CA SER A 234 -17.44 33.36 -8.26
C SER A 234 -18.85 33.61 -7.75
N ASP A 235 -19.63 34.44 -8.43
CA ASP A 235 -21.02 34.78 -8.04
C ASP A 235 -21.94 33.58 -8.26
N ILE A 236 -21.77 32.89 -9.41
CA ILE A 236 -22.51 31.66 -9.74
C ILE A 236 -22.16 30.53 -8.78
N ALA A 237 -20.87 30.36 -8.43
CA ALA A 237 -20.44 29.37 -7.43
C ALA A 237 -20.99 29.67 -6.03
N THR A 238 -21.04 30.95 -5.63
CA THR A 238 -21.59 31.39 -4.35
C THR A 238 -23.09 31.09 -4.28
N ALA A 239 -23.86 31.51 -5.29
CA ALA A 239 -25.30 31.23 -5.35
C ALA A 239 -25.61 29.72 -5.41
N ALA A 240 -24.80 28.94 -6.13
CA ALA A 240 -24.94 27.48 -6.15
C ALA A 240 -24.64 26.85 -4.76
N ALA A 241 -23.70 27.41 -3.98
CA ALA A 241 -23.45 26.98 -2.61
C ALA A 241 -24.57 27.41 -1.64
N GLU A 242 -25.17 28.57 -1.85
CA GLU A 242 -26.33 29.06 -1.08
C GLU A 242 -27.57 28.19 -1.32
N VAL A 243 -27.86 27.82 -2.57
CA VAL A 243 -28.89 26.80 -2.93
C VAL A 243 -28.55 25.45 -2.33
N THR A 244 -27.29 25.00 -2.42
CA THR A 244 -26.85 23.70 -1.85
C THR A 244 -27.08 23.67 -0.34
N THR A 245 -26.82 24.78 0.35
CA THR A 245 -26.93 24.88 1.80
C THR A 245 -28.38 24.87 2.26
N SER A 246 -29.23 25.72 1.69
CA SER A 246 -30.66 25.78 2.04
C SER A 246 -31.38 24.49 1.63
N TYR A 247 -31.16 23.99 0.40
CA TYR A 247 -31.76 22.74 -0.06
C TYR A 247 -31.36 21.54 0.81
N ASN A 248 -30.11 21.43 1.28
CA ASN A 248 -29.70 20.30 2.10
C ASN A 248 -30.42 20.24 3.46
N ALA A 249 -30.76 21.38 4.06
CA ALA A 249 -31.48 21.45 5.34
C ALA A 249 -32.92 20.93 5.27
N LEU A 250 -33.55 20.94 4.09
CA LEU A 250 -34.95 20.58 3.89
C LEU A 250 -35.28 19.10 4.16
N THR A 251 -36.52 18.82 4.56
CA THR A 251 -37.06 17.46 4.70
C THR A 251 -37.28 16.77 3.34
N ALA A 252 -37.54 15.47 3.36
CA ALA A 252 -37.76 14.68 2.14
C ALA A 252 -39.03 15.05 1.35
N ASP A 253 -40.01 15.72 1.98
CA ASP A 253 -41.20 16.25 1.29
C ASP A 253 -40.96 17.68 0.78
N GLN A 254 -40.33 18.53 1.59
CA GLN A 254 -39.90 19.88 1.20
C GLN A 254 -38.98 19.86 -0.04
N LYS A 255 -38.05 18.91 -0.11
CA LYS A 255 -37.16 18.70 -1.28
C LYS A 255 -37.93 18.41 -2.58
N LYS A 256 -39.11 17.80 -2.51
CA LYS A 256 -39.96 17.56 -3.70
C LYS A 256 -40.51 18.87 -4.25
N ILE A 257 -40.91 19.80 -3.37
CA ILE A 257 -41.42 21.12 -3.76
C ILE A 257 -40.36 21.85 -4.59
N VAL A 258 -39.14 22.02 -4.05
CA VAL A 258 -38.04 22.71 -4.75
C VAL A 258 -37.64 21.99 -6.03
N THR A 259 -37.68 20.65 -6.07
CA THR A 259 -37.38 19.87 -7.28
C THR A 259 -38.44 20.05 -8.38
N ALA A 260 -39.71 20.18 -8.00
CA ALA A 260 -40.85 20.36 -8.91
C ALA A 260 -41.14 21.81 -9.29
N TYR A 261 -40.64 22.77 -8.49
CA TYR A 261 -40.86 24.21 -8.64
C TYR A 261 -40.54 24.69 -10.05
N ASN A 262 -41.58 25.20 -10.73
CA ASN A 262 -41.49 25.72 -12.10
C ASN A 262 -42.75 26.54 -12.45
N PRO A 263 -43.05 27.65 -11.72
CA PRO A 263 -44.26 28.44 -11.94
C PRO A 263 -44.32 29.01 -13.36
N ASN A 264 -43.17 29.43 -13.90
CA ASN A 264 -43.02 29.95 -15.26
C ASN A 264 -43.04 28.88 -16.36
N ASN A 265 -43.36 27.61 -16.04
CA ASN A 265 -43.52 26.49 -16.98
C ASN A 265 -42.35 26.30 -17.98
N THR A 266 -41.12 26.56 -17.52
CA THR A 266 -39.90 26.49 -18.34
C THR A 266 -39.54 25.06 -18.73
N THR A 267 -38.92 24.87 -19.90
CA THR A 267 -38.56 23.55 -20.44
C THR A 267 -37.52 22.80 -19.60
N VAL A 268 -36.64 23.54 -18.92
CA VAL A 268 -35.62 23.02 -18.00
C VAL A 268 -35.85 23.70 -16.65
N THR A 269 -36.28 22.92 -15.64
CA THR A 269 -36.65 23.49 -14.33
C THR A 269 -35.47 24.23 -13.69
N PRO A 270 -35.72 25.27 -12.86
CA PRO A 270 -34.67 25.93 -12.09
C PRO A 270 -33.77 24.96 -11.33
N PHE A 271 -34.36 23.96 -10.66
CA PHE A 271 -33.59 22.93 -9.95
C PHE A 271 -32.71 22.08 -10.89
N LYS A 272 -33.16 21.80 -12.12
CA LYS A 272 -32.35 21.11 -13.11
C LYS A 272 -31.14 21.95 -13.54
N LYS A 273 -31.34 23.24 -13.86
CA LYS A 273 -30.25 24.20 -14.16
C LYS A 273 -29.20 24.22 -13.04
N TYR A 274 -29.64 24.30 -11.78
CA TYR A 274 -28.77 24.20 -10.60
C TYR A 274 -27.93 22.91 -10.57
N THR A 275 -28.55 21.73 -10.78
CA THR A 275 -27.79 20.47 -10.79
C THR A 275 -26.76 20.37 -11.92
N ASP A 276 -27.02 20.98 -13.09
CA ASP A 276 -26.05 21.02 -14.19
C ASP A 276 -24.90 21.99 -13.89
N VAL A 277 -25.17 23.13 -13.23
CA VAL A 277 -24.13 24.05 -12.75
C VAL A 277 -23.20 23.37 -11.75
N LEU A 278 -23.69 22.55 -10.82
CA LEU A 278 -22.82 21.80 -9.89
C LEU A 278 -21.88 20.80 -10.61
N VAL A 279 -22.36 20.12 -11.65
CA VAL A 279 -21.55 19.21 -12.47
C VAL A 279 -20.47 19.97 -13.26
N ASN A 280 -20.84 21.14 -13.79
CA ASN A 280 -19.95 22.01 -14.56
C ASN A 280 -18.89 22.68 -13.68
N LEU A 281 -19.24 23.18 -12.49
CA LEU A 281 -18.31 23.67 -11.46
C LEU A 281 -17.30 22.59 -11.07
N SER A 282 -17.76 21.38 -10.69
CA SER A 282 -16.85 20.28 -10.33
C SER A 282 -15.94 19.83 -11.49
N SER A 283 -16.27 20.16 -12.74
CA SER A 283 -15.42 19.90 -13.90
C SER A 283 -14.40 21.03 -14.10
N ALA A 284 -14.83 22.29 -13.92
CA ALA A 284 -13.95 23.47 -13.96
C ALA A 284 -12.92 23.47 -12.82
N ASP A 285 -13.33 23.18 -11.58
CA ASP A 285 -12.47 23.14 -10.39
C ASP A 285 -11.26 22.22 -10.58
N LYS A 286 -11.45 21.07 -11.24
CA LYS A 286 -10.37 20.11 -11.55
C LYS A 286 -9.36 20.69 -12.52
N ILE A 287 -9.81 21.50 -13.49
CA ILE A 287 -8.95 22.17 -14.47
C ILE A 287 -8.23 23.34 -13.78
N VAL A 288 -8.94 24.15 -13.00
CA VAL A 288 -8.38 25.23 -12.18
C VAL A 288 -7.28 24.70 -11.26
N ALA A 289 -7.56 23.62 -10.52
CA ALA A 289 -6.59 22.97 -9.65
C ALA A 289 -5.40 22.37 -10.43
N SER A 290 -5.62 21.83 -11.63
CA SER A 290 -4.53 21.30 -12.47
C SER A 290 -3.62 22.42 -12.99
N ILE A 291 -4.18 23.59 -13.32
CA ILE A 291 -3.42 24.78 -13.69
C ILE A 291 -2.64 25.31 -12.47
N THR A 292 -3.28 25.42 -11.30
CA THR A 292 -2.60 25.84 -10.06
C THR A 292 -1.49 24.86 -9.63
N GLN A 293 -1.65 23.56 -9.88
CA GLN A 293 -0.57 22.58 -9.69
C GLN A 293 0.55 22.72 -10.72
N LEU A 294 0.26 23.20 -11.94
CA LEU A 294 1.28 23.48 -12.95
C LEU A 294 2.04 24.79 -12.65
N THR A 295 1.36 25.84 -12.20
CA THR A 295 1.99 27.14 -11.87
C THR A 295 2.80 27.10 -10.57
N THR A 296 2.50 26.17 -9.66
CA THR A 296 3.28 25.95 -8.43
C THR A 296 4.43 24.96 -8.58
N LYS A 297 4.46 24.17 -9.67
CA LYS A 297 5.59 23.31 -10.01
C LYS A 297 6.79 24.12 -10.49
N LYS A 298 7.96 23.67 -10.09
CA LYS A 298 9.24 24.15 -10.60
C LYS A 298 9.66 23.37 -11.83
N PRO A 299 10.67 23.84 -12.59
CA PRO A 299 11.24 23.05 -13.67
C PRO A 299 11.72 21.66 -13.20
N GLU A 300 12.22 21.52 -11.97
CA GLU A 300 12.74 20.24 -11.44
C GLU A 300 11.67 19.14 -11.34
N ASP A 301 10.39 19.50 -11.24
CA ASP A 301 9.26 18.56 -11.13
C ASP A 301 8.93 17.84 -12.45
N PHE A 302 9.65 18.16 -13.53
CA PHE A 302 9.51 17.55 -14.85
C PHE A 302 10.79 16.83 -15.28
N THR A 303 10.76 15.49 -15.20
CA THR A 303 11.91 14.61 -15.50
C THR A 303 12.31 14.57 -16.98
N SER A 304 11.46 15.07 -17.88
CA SER A 304 11.70 15.11 -19.33
C SER A 304 10.82 16.13 -20.04
N ALA A 305 11.26 16.58 -21.22
CA ALA A 305 10.46 17.39 -22.14
C ALA A 305 9.08 16.74 -22.41
N THR A 306 9.03 15.43 -22.64
CA THR A 306 7.79 14.67 -22.85
C THR A 306 6.85 14.77 -21.64
N SER A 307 7.35 14.63 -20.41
CA SER A 307 6.51 14.74 -19.20
C SER A 307 5.87 16.12 -19.04
N PHE A 308 6.59 17.18 -19.39
CA PHE A 308 6.08 18.55 -19.39
C PHE A 308 5.03 18.75 -20.50
N ILE A 309 5.37 18.39 -21.75
CA ILE A 309 4.48 18.47 -22.91
C ILE A 309 3.15 17.75 -22.67
N SER A 310 3.19 16.51 -22.15
CA SER A 310 1.99 15.72 -21.85
C SER A 310 1.15 16.31 -20.72
N THR A 311 1.78 16.94 -19.72
CA THR A 311 1.05 17.61 -18.61
C THR A 311 0.27 18.81 -19.12
N VAL A 312 0.91 19.68 -19.92
CA VAL A 312 0.24 20.86 -20.51
C VAL A 312 -0.89 20.41 -21.46
N ALA A 313 -0.62 19.45 -22.35
CA ALA A 313 -1.60 18.95 -23.31
C ALA A 313 -2.83 18.27 -22.66
N ALA A 314 -2.66 17.63 -21.49
CA ALA A 314 -3.78 17.05 -20.74
C ALA A 314 -4.73 18.14 -20.18
N ILE A 315 -4.18 19.28 -19.74
CA ILE A 315 -4.96 20.43 -19.27
C ILE A 315 -5.67 21.11 -20.47
N GLU A 316 -4.95 21.33 -21.57
CA GLU A 316 -5.53 21.84 -22.83
C GLU A 316 -6.71 20.99 -23.31
N ALA A 317 -6.57 19.66 -23.33
CA ALA A 317 -7.64 18.75 -23.73
C ALA A 317 -8.83 18.79 -22.75
N SER A 318 -8.56 18.84 -21.44
CA SER A 318 -9.60 18.90 -20.40
C SER A 318 -10.44 20.17 -20.49
N TYR A 319 -9.81 21.33 -20.70
CA TYR A 319 -10.50 22.60 -20.92
C TYR A 319 -11.30 22.62 -22.23
N ASN A 320 -10.72 22.11 -23.32
CA ASN A 320 -11.42 22.08 -24.61
C ASN A 320 -12.68 21.19 -24.59
N ASN A 321 -12.67 20.12 -23.80
CA ASN A 321 -13.83 19.22 -23.61
C ASN A 321 -15.00 19.82 -22.82
N LEU A 322 -14.86 21.00 -22.21
CA LEU A 322 -16.01 21.71 -21.61
C LEU A 322 -16.97 22.15 -22.74
N LYS A 323 -18.26 21.83 -22.58
CA LYS A 323 -19.25 21.79 -23.68
C LYS A 323 -19.60 23.15 -24.29
N ASP A 324 -19.51 24.22 -23.51
CA ASP A 324 -20.08 25.53 -23.81
C ASP A 324 -19.20 26.67 -23.27
N ALA A 325 -19.52 27.89 -23.68
CA ALA A 325 -18.73 29.08 -23.34
C ALA A 325 -18.91 29.52 -21.87
N GLU A 326 -20.06 29.26 -21.26
CA GLU A 326 -20.37 29.60 -19.86
C GLU A 326 -19.57 28.73 -18.90
N THR A 327 -19.55 27.42 -19.14
CA THR A 327 -18.72 26.46 -18.40
C THR A 327 -17.23 26.74 -18.57
N LYS A 328 -16.79 27.22 -19.75
CA LYS A 328 -15.39 27.63 -19.96
C LYS A 328 -15.01 28.88 -19.16
N ARG A 329 -15.93 29.83 -18.92
CA ARG A 329 -15.69 30.98 -18.02
C ARG A 329 -15.49 30.59 -16.56
N LEU A 330 -15.90 29.38 -16.14
CA LEU A 330 -15.66 28.89 -14.78
C LEU A 330 -14.16 28.62 -14.49
N VAL A 331 -13.35 28.36 -15.52
CA VAL A 331 -11.89 28.17 -15.37
C VAL A 331 -11.18 29.52 -15.39
N SER A 332 -11.32 30.27 -14.29
CA SER A 332 -10.85 31.66 -14.16
C SER A 332 -9.35 31.85 -14.41
N ASN A 333 -8.52 30.86 -14.06
CA ASN A 333 -7.07 30.89 -14.22
C ASN A 333 -6.55 30.32 -15.55
N TYR A 334 -7.41 30.07 -16.56
CA TYR A 334 -6.96 29.51 -17.84
C TYR A 334 -5.90 30.37 -18.56
N GLY A 335 -5.86 31.68 -18.30
CA GLY A 335 -4.81 32.58 -18.79
C GLY A 335 -3.40 32.21 -18.30
N ASP A 336 -3.27 31.68 -17.08
CA ASP A 336 -1.99 31.35 -16.44
C ASP A 336 -1.31 30.14 -17.10
N LEU A 337 -2.06 29.33 -17.86
CA LEU A 337 -1.54 28.22 -18.64
C LEU A 337 -0.65 28.69 -19.79
N LYS A 338 -0.91 29.89 -20.35
CA LYS A 338 -0.33 30.36 -21.62
C LYS A 338 1.21 30.30 -21.70
N PRO A 339 1.99 30.80 -20.72
CA PRO A 339 3.46 30.72 -20.78
C PRO A 339 3.99 29.28 -20.84
N PHE A 340 3.25 28.33 -20.26
CA PHE A 340 3.57 26.90 -20.31
C PHE A 340 3.15 26.26 -21.65
N GLN A 341 2.08 26.72 -22.30
CA GLN A 341 1.73 26.32 -23.67
C GLN A 341 2.81 26.74 -24.67
N GLU A 342 3.29 27.98 -24.55
CA GLU A 342 4.35 28.53 -25.40
C GLU A 342 5.66 27.74 -25.21
N ALA A 343 6.07 27.50 -23.97
CA ALA A 343 7.24 26.67 -23.66
C ALA A 343 7.08 25.20 -24.13
N ALA A 344 5.91 24.60 -23.95
CA ALA A 344 5.63 23.25 -24.42
C ALA A 344 5.61 23.18 -25.96
N ASN A 345 5.15 24.22 -26.65
CA ASN A 345 5.18 24.30 -28.11
C ASN A 345 6.62 24.37 -28.65
N VAL A 346 7.48 25.20 -28.06
CA VAL A 346 8.91 25.22 -28.39
C VAL A 346 9.56 23.86 -28.10
N SER A 347 9.24 23.24 -26.97
CA SER A 347 9.75 21.90 -26.64
C SER A 347 9.29 20.82 -27.63
N LYS A 348 8.04 20.90 -28.15
CA LYS A 348 7.55 20.07 -29.27
C LYS A 348 8.35 20.33 -30.55
N GLN A 349 8.63 21.59 -30.91
CA GLN A 349 9.42 21.94 -32.10
C GLN A 349 10.84 21.37 -32.04
N ILE A 350 11.53 21.53 -30.90
CA ILE A 350 12.88 20.97 -30.68
C ILE A 350 12.86 19.44 -30.82
N THR A 351 11.87 18.76 -30.23
CA THR A 351 11.70 17.30 -30.34
C THR A 351 11.42 16.83 -31.78
N ALA A 352 10.84 17.70 -32.62
CA ALA A 352 10.54 17.40 -34.01
C ALA A 352 11.74 17.59 -34.97
N LEU A 353 12.84 18.19 -34.52
CA LEU A 353 14.03 18.45 -35.35
C LEU A 353 14.61 17.15 -35.94
N ARG A 354 14.79 17.11 -37.26
CA ARG A 354 15.39 15.98 -37.98
C ARG A 354 16.70 16.41 -38.62
N ILE A 355 17.81 15.90 -38.07
CA ILE A 355 19.18 16.22 -38.50
C ILE A 355 19.39 15.79 -39.95
N SER A 356 19.74 16.74 -40.81
CA SER A 356 20.07 16.54 -42.22
C SER A 356 21.13 17.54 -42.69
N ASN A 357 21.63 17.35 -43.90
CA ASN A 357 22.44 18.30 -44.64
C ASN A 357 21.61 19.29 -45.48
N THR A 358 20.30 19.42 -45.22
CA THR A 358 19.39 20.26 -46.00
C THR A 358 19.01 21.54 -45.25
N ASP A 359 18.78 22.62 -45.99
CA ASP A 359 18.46 23.93 -45.40
C ASP A 359 17.19 23.90 -44.54
N ALA A 360 16.25 22.99 -44.83
CA ALA A 360 15.04 22.77 -44.02
C ALA A 360 15.35 22.46 -42.54
N TYR A 361 16.41 21.70 -42.24
CA TYR A 361 16.83 21.46 -40.86
C TYR A 361 17.38 22.73 -40.20
N ARG A 362 18.22 23.49 -40.91
CA ARG A 362 18.80 24.75 -40.42
C ARG A 362 17.73 25.82 -40.17
N ILE A 363 16.74 25.92 -41.07
CA ILE A 363 15.57 26.78 -40.94
C ILE A 363 14.73 26.36 -39.72
N ALA A 364 14.49 25.07 -39.52
CA ALA A 364 13.73 24.57 -38.37
C ALA A 364 14.44 24.84 -37.02
N VAL A 365 15.77 24.65 -36.94
CA VAL A 365 16.56 25.01 -35.76
C VAL A 365 16.47 26.52 -35.48
N LYS A 366 16.67 27.35 -36.51
CA LYS A 366 16.60 28.81 -36.38
C LYS A 366 15.21 29.31 -35.97
N ALA A 367 14.14 28.68 -36.46
CA ALA A 367 12.77 28.97 -36.04
C ALA A 367 12.52 28.57 -34.57
N ALA A 368 12.94 27.37 -34.17
CA ALA A 368 12.82 26.91 -32.78
C ALA A 368 13.58 27.82 -31.79
N ARG A 369 14.77 28.32 -32.17
CA ARG A 369 15.53 29.36 -31.43
C ARG A 369 14.76 30.67 -31.36
N ALA A 370 14.24 31.17 -32.49
CA ALA A 370 13.50 32.43 -32.52
C ALA A 370 12.22 32.42 -31.68
N GLU A 371 11.55 31.27 -31.52
CA GLU A 371 10.44 31.12 -30.57
C GLU A 371 10.92 30.90 -29.13
N TYR A 372 11.96 30.07 -28.90
CA TYR A 372 12.56 29.87 -27.57
C TYR A 372 12.99 31.20 -26.93
N ASP A 373 13.59 32.10 -27.71
CA ASP A 373 14.13 33.35 -27.18
C ASP A 373 13.04 34.34 -26.74
N LYS A 374 11.79 34.18 -27.20
CA LYS A 374 10.62 34.99 -26.78
C LYS A 374 9.97 34.52 -25.48
N LEU A 375 10.19 33.27 -25.07
CA LEU A 375 9.50 32.68 -23.92
C LEU A 375 9.82 33.40 -22.61
N SER A 376 8.82 33.55 -21.74
CA SER A 376 9.04 33.86 -20.31
C SER A 376 9.59 32.62 -19.59
N ASN A 377 8.94 31.46 -19.77
CA ASN A 377 9.19 30.24 -18.98
C ASN A 377 10.24 29.31 -19.62
N LYS A 378 11.38 29.87 -20.06
CA LYS A 378 12.46 29.15 -20.78
C LYS A 378 12.96 27.90 -20.05
N GLU A 379 13.05 27.98 -18.73
CA GLU A 379 13.52 26.91 -17.82
C GLU A 379 12.68 25.61 -17.86
N PHE A 380 11.42 25.67 -18.30
CA PHE A 380 10.57 24.47 -18.47
C PHE A 380 10.85 23.72 -19.79
N VAL A 381 11.58 24.33 -20.74
CA VAL A 381 12.00 23.69 -22.00
C VAL A 381 13.19 22.78 -21.73
N LYS A 382 12.93 21.58 -21.17
CA LYS A 382 13.98 20.62 -20.75
C LYS A 382 14.93 20.14 -21.85
N ASN A 383 14.58 20.34 -23.12
CA ASN A 383 15.41 20.05 -24.29
C ASN A 383 16.10 21.31 -24.89
N ALA A 384 16.21 22.41 -24.14
CA ALA A 384 16.93 23.60 -24.59
C ALA A 384 18.44 23.32 -24.88
N GLU A 385 19.06 22.37 -24.17
CA GLU A 385 20.42 21.92 -24.49
C GLU A 385 20.50 21.22 -25.86
N ASP A 386 19.48 20.46 -26.27
CA ASP A 386 19.44 19.80 -27.59
C ASP A 386 19.36 20.83 -28.73
N LEU A 387 18.66 21.95 -28.50
CA LEU A 387 18.59 23.07 -29.44
C LEU A 387 19.93 23.80 -29.56
N GLN A 388 20.59 24.09 -28.42
CA GLN A 388 21.92 24.69 -28.42
C GLN A 388 22.96 23.76 -29.07
N LEU A 389 22.88 22.46 -28.82
CA LEU A 389 23.72 21.44 -29.44
C LEU A 389 23.49 21.36 -30.96
N ALA A 390 22.24 21.50 -31.43
CA ALA A 390 21.92 21.57 -32.85
C ALA A 390 22.56 22.78 -33.53
N GLU A 391 22.52 23.96 -32.91
CA GLU A 391 23.19 25.18 -33.41
C GLU A 391 24.71 25.03 -33.44
N SER A 392 25.31 24.54 -32.35
CA SER A 392 26.76 24.28 -32.27
C SER A 392 27.21 23.26 -33.33
N ASN A 393 26.39 22.25 -33.60
CA ASN A 393 26.64 21.26 -34.66
C ASN A 393 26.55 21.88 -36.07
N ILE A 394 25.60 22.78 -36.31
CA ILE A 394 25.47 23.51 -37.57
C ILE A 394 26.68 24.42 -37.80
N ALA A 395 27.10 25.19 -36.79
CA ALA A 395 28.27 26.07 -36.88
C ALA A 395 29.57 25.27 -37.15
N ALA A 396 29.77 24.13 -36.48
CA ALA A 396 30.91 23.25 -36.75
C ALA A 396 30.88 22.64 -38.17
N ALA A 397 29.70 22.33 -38.70
CA ALA A 397 29.54 21.87 -40.08
C ALA A 397 29.86 22.99 -41.10
N GLU A 398 29.49 24.23 -40.82
CA GLU A 398 29.76 25.39 -41.70
C GLU A 398 31.26 25.70 -41.83
N VAL A 399 32.04 25.53 -40.75
CA VAL A 399 33.51 25.61 -40.81
C VAL A 399 34.10 24.52 -41.72
N ILE A 400 33.60 23.28 -41.63
CA ILE A 400 34.05 22.18 -42.50
C ILE A 400 33.64 22.43 -43.95
N GLU A 401 32.42 22.94 -44.19
CA GLU A 401 31.96 23.31 -45.53
C GLU A 401 32.85 24.38 -46.18
N SER A 402 33.29 25.39 -45.42
CA SER A 402 34.23 26.42 -45.88
C SER A 402 35.58 25.81 -46.28
N LEU A 403 36.18 25.00 -45.40
CA LEU A 403 37.47 24.35 -45.67
C LEU A 403 37.44 23.46 -46.92
N ILE A 404 36.30 22.81 -47.20
CA ILE A 404 36.13 21.99 -48.42
C ILE A 404 36.10 22.88 -49.67
N SER A 405 35.36 24.00 -49.63
CA SER A 405 35.27 24.94 -50.77
C SER A 405 36.61 25.65 -51.07
N GLU A 406 37.46 25.88 -50.06
CA GLU A 406 38.79 26.47 -50.23
C GLU A 406 39.75 25.62 -51.09
N ILE A 407 39.56 24.29 -51.15
CA ILE A 407 40.46 23.37 -51.86
C ILE A 407 40.62 23.73 -53.34
N ALA A 408 39.54 24.21 -54.00
CA ALA A 408 39.57 24.56 -55.42
C ALA A 408 40.58 25.68 -55.72
N ALA A 409 40.61 26.73 -54.87
CA ALA A 409 41.47 27.89 -55.02
C ALA A 409 42.91 27.68 -54.49
N ALA A 410 43.15 26.67 -53.67
CA ALA A 410 44.42 26.43 -53.01
C ALA A 410 45.60 26.16 -53.99
N PRO A 411 46.79 26.77 -53.79
CA PRO A 411 48.01 26.37 -54.49
C PRO A 411 48.51 24.97 -54.06
N ASP A 412 48.67 24.73 -52.74
CA ASP A 412 48.93 23.39 -52.19
C ASP A 412 47.60 22.71 -51.88
N LYS A 413 47.03 22.06 -52.91
CA LYS A 413 45.76 21.32 -52.80
C LYS A 413 45.85 20.12 -51.87
N ILE A 414 47.04 19.51 -51.71
CA ILE A 414 47.23 18.35 -50.84
C ILE A 414 47.03 18.76 -49.38
N SER A 415 47.73 19.79 -48.91
CA SER A 415 47.59 20.25 -47.52
C SER A 415 46.18 20.76 -47.20
N LYS A 416 45.46 21.37 -48.16
CA LYS A 416 44.05 21.76 -47.94
C LYS A 416 43.07 20.58 -47.94
N ILE A 417 43.31 19.52 -48.72
CA ILE A 417 42.57 18.26 -48.60
C ILE A 417 42.79 17.62 -47.22
N GLU A 418 44.03 17.61 -46.74
CA GLU A 418 44.39 17.05 -45.43
C GLU A 418 43.78 17.86 -44.27
N GLU A 419 43.79 19.20 -44.34
CA GLU A 419 43.11 20.08 -43.37
C GLU A 419 41.60 19.86 -43.34
N ALA A 420 40.93 19.89 -44.49
CA ALA A 420 39.48 19.68 -44.59
C ALA A 420 39.05 18.27 -44.14
N ARG A 421 39.85 17.23 -44.49
CA ARG A 421 39.59 15.85 -44.03
C ARG A 421 39.87 15.68 -42.54
N LEU A 422 40.88 16.35 -41.98
CA LEU A 422 41.13 16.36 -40.54
C LEU A 422 39.96 17.01 -39.78
N ALA A 423 39.51 18.18 -40.22
CA ALA A 423 38.36 18.88 -39.65
C ALA A 423 37.06 18.07 -39.78
N TYR A 424 36.82 17.38 -40.90
CA TYR A 424 35.69 16.46 -41.02
C TYR A 424 35.82 15.25 -40.08
N ASN A 425 37.00 14.63 -39.98
CA ASN A 425 37.22 13.44 -39.18
C ASN A 425 37.11 13.71 -37.68
N THR A 426 37.67 14.84 -37.23
CA THR A 426 37.66 15.33 -35.84
C THR A 426 37.10 16.75 -35.83
N PRO A 427 35.76 16.92 -35.91
CA PRO A 427 35.14 18.24 -35.82
C PRO A 427 35.52 18.94 -34.53
N VAL A 428 35.88 20.22 -34.64
CA VAL A 428 36.25 21.07 -33.50
C VAL A 428 35.01 21.86 -33.08
N ALA A 429 34.72 21.89 -31.77
CA ALA A 429 33.61 22.67 -31.25
C ALA A 429 33.89 24.18 -31.37
N PRO A 430 32.87 25.02 -31.62
CA PRO A 430 32.99 26.45 -31.39
C PRO A 430 33.42 26.74 -29.94
N ALA A 431 34.20 27.81 -29.72
CA ALA A 431 34.84 28.07 -28.43
C ALA A 431 33.82 28.11 -27.28
N GLY A 432 34.01 27.26 -26.27
CA GLY A 432 33.13 27.15 -25.09
C GLY A 432 31.84 26.34 -25.31
N GLN A 433 31.61 25.77 -26.49
CA GLN A 433 30.41 24.99 -26.82
C GLN A 433 30.68 23.47 -26.86
N LYS A 434 29.62 22.66 -26.89
CA LYS A 434 29.67 21.21 -27.11
C LYS A 434 29.13 20.88 -28.51
N ILE A 435 29.63 19.81 -29.12
CA ILE A 435 29.12 19.26 -30.39
C ILE A 435 29.04 17.73 -30.32
N ASP A 436 28.18 17.15 -31.14
CA ASP A 436 28.23 15.73 -31.50
C ASP A 436 28.86 15.58 -32.90
N ALA A 437 30.07 15.02 -32.93
CA ALA A 437 30.80 14.77 -34.17
C ALA A 437 30.05 13.85 -35.16
N ALA A 438 29.13 12.97 -34.69
CA ALA A 438 28.33 12.14 -35.58
C ALA A 438 27.19 12.93 -36.27
N SER A 439 26.61 13.90 -35.58
CA SER A 439 25.60 14.82 -36.11
C SER A 439 26.22 15.86 -37.05
N VAL A 440 27.37 16.48 -36.68
CA VAL A 440 28.11 17.39 -37.56
C VAL A 440 28.39 16.74 -38.93
N LYS A 441 28.87 15.49 -38.94
CA LYS A 441 29.16 14.71 -40.15
C LYS A 441 27.94 14.44 -41.05
N LYS A 442 26.71 14.55 -40.52
CA LYS A 442 25.44 14.45 -41.27
C LYS A 442 24.92 15.80 -41.77
N ILE A 443 25.44 16.91 -41.26
CA ILE A 443 24.99 18.28 -41.58
C ILE A 443 25.84 18.90 -42.69
N VAL A 444 27.13 18.51 -42.79
CA VAL A 444 28.06 18.93 -43.86
C VAL A 444 27.52 18.56 -45.25
N LYS A 445 27.16 19.56 -46.05
CA LYS A 445 26.47 19.37 -47.34
C LYS A 445 27.38 19.07 -48.53
N ASN A 446 28.62 19.57 -48.56
CA ASN A 446 29.56 19.44 -49.68
C ASN A 446 30.60 18.31 -49.54
N LEU A 447 30.36 17.32 -48.68
CA LEU A 447 31.28 16.19 -48.45
C LEU A 447 31.68 15.43 -49.74
N SER A 448 30.79 15.40 -50.75
CA SER A 448 31.05 14.83 -52.08
C SER A 448 32.23 15.51 -52.80
N GLU A 449 32.37 16.83 -52.68
CA GLU A 449 33.47 17.61 -53.27
C GLU A 449 34.81 17.17 -52.65
N LEU A 450 34.88 17.07 -51.32
CA LEU A 450 36.08 16.57 -50.62
C LEU A 450 36.48 15.16 -51.08
N THR A 451 35.52 14.23 -51.21
CA THR A 451 35.82 12.87 -51.70
C THR A 451 36.27 12.84 -53.16
N THR A 452 35.90 13.85 -53.96
CA THR A 452 36.34 14.01 -55.35
C THR A 452 37.78 14.54 -55.42
N TRP A 453 38.12 15.51 -54.55
CA TRP A 453 39.48 16.01 -54.37
C TRP A 453 40.46 14.94 -53.85
N GLU A 454 40.04 14.12 -52.87
CA GLU A 454 40.83 12.97 -52.42
C GLU A 454 41.03 11.93 -53.53
N SER A 455 39.97 11.61 -54.27
CA SER A 455 40.02 10.56 -55.32
C SER A 455 40.98 10.92 -56.45
N SER A 456 41.08 12.20 -56.82
CA SER A 456 42.01 12.71 -57.84
C SER A 456 43.49 12.71 -57.38
N HIS A 457 43.74 12.78 -56.07
CA HIS A 457 45.10 12.85 -55.47
C HIS A 457 45.53 11.57 -54.73
N LYS A 458 44.66 10.56 -54.64
CA LYS A 458 44.77 9.30 -53.88
C LYS A 458 46.14 8.61 -53.93
N ALA A 459 46.83 8.64 -55.06
CA ALA A 459 48.15 8.04 -55.20
C ALA A 459 49.20 8.72 -54.28
N VAL A 460 49.20 10.06 -54.21
CA VAL A 460 50.15 10.85 -53.41
C VAL A 460 49.89 10.66 -51.92
N LEU A 461 48.62 10.81 -51.50
CA LEU A 461 48.17 10.65 -50.11
C LEU A 461 48.54 9.28 -49.51
N ASN A 462 48.44 8.21 -50.32
CA ASN A 462 48.85 6.86 -49.92
C ASN A 462 50.36 6.76 -49.60
N VAL A 463 51.22 7.49 -50.33
CA VAL A 463 52.67 7.44 -50.13
C VAL A 463 53.08 8.28 -48.92
N ILE A 464 52.49 9.47 -48.73
CA ILE A 464 52.66 10.30 -47.53
C ILE A 464 52.32 9.45 -46.28
N THR A 465 51.14 8.85 -46.26
CA THR A 465 50.65 7.98 -45.18
C THR A 465 51.61 6.81 -44.87
N LEU A 466 52.30 6.26 -45.88
CA LEU A 466 53.25 5.16 -45.70
C LEU A 466 54.60 5.62 -45.13
N VAL A 467 55.04 6.84 -45.43
CA VAL A 467 56.31 7.40 -44.93
C VAL A 467 56.16 7.93 -43.50
N GLU A 468 55.05 8.57 -43.16
CA GLU A 468 54.79 9.04 -41.79
C GLU A 468 54.71 7.91 -40.75
N LYS A 469 54.27 6.72 -41.17
CA LYS A 469 54.14 5.53 -40.31
C LYS A 469 55.47 4.75 -40.13
N LEU A 470 56.60 5.32 -40.57
CA LEU A 470 57.94 4.77 -40.42
C LEU A 470 58.60 5.18 -39.09
N ASN A 471 58.31 4.45 -38.01
CA ASN A 471 59.01 4.61 -36.73
C ASN A 471 60.35 3.83 -36.73
N PRO A 472 61.53 4.47 -36.60
CA PRO A 472 62.82 3.79 -36.57
C PRO A 472 63.03 2.77 -35.44
N THR A 473 62.24 2.86 -34.37
CA THR A 473 62.31 1.92 -33.22
C THR A 473 61.38 0.71 -33.35
N ALA A 474 60.55 0.65 -34.41
CA ALA A 474 59.64 -0.47 -34.63
C ALA A 474 60.38 -1.73 -35.14
N LYS A 475 60.06 -2.90 -34.59
CA LYS A 475 60.68 -4.19 -34.98
C LYS A 475 60.49 -4.55 -36.46
N ASP A 476 59.51 -3.95 -37.14
CA ASP A 476 59.24 -4.13 -38.57
C ASP A 476 59.59 -2.88 -39.41
N TYR A 477 60.32 -1.91 -38.86
CA TYR A 477 60.77 -0.68 -39.54
C TYR A 477 61.43 -0.97 -40.89
N THR A 478 62.39 -1.89 -40.95
CA THR A 478 63.08 -2.34 -42.18
C THR A 478 62.11 -2.83 -43.25
N LYS A 479 61.02 -3.51 -42.86
CA LYS A 479 59.97 -4.00 -43.78
C LYS A 479 59.08 -2.86 -44.26
N ARG A 480 58.67 -1.96 -43.35
CA ARG A 480 57.84 -0.78 -43.69
C ARG A 480 58.58 0.21 -44.58
N ALA A 481 59.85 0.50 -44.27
CA ALA A 481 60.70 1.41 -45.04
C ALA A 481 60.88 0.92 -46.47
N LYS A 482 61.18 -0.38 -46.66
CA LYS A 482 61.26 -1.00 -47.99
C LYS A 482 59.91 -0.91 -48.73
N ALA A 483 58.77 -1.14 -48.06
CA ALA A 483 57.44 -1.01 -48.67
C ALA A 483 57.07 0.44 -49.06
N ALA A 484 57.35 1.43 -48.22
CA ALA A 484 57.14 2.85 -48.50
C ALA A 484 58.00 3.33 -49.69
N ASN A 485 59.25 2.87 -49.76
CA ASN A 485 60.15 3.13 -50.89
C ASN A 485 59.57 2.59 -52.21
N THR A 486 59.05 1.36 -52.22
CA THR A 486 58.36 0.76 -53.38
C THR A 486 57.07 1.50 -53.75
N ALA A 487 56.36 2.12 -52.81
CA ALA A 487 55.16 2.89 -53.09
C ALA A 487 55.48 4.25 -53.74
N TYR A 488 56.47 4.98 -53.22
CA TYR A 488 56.93 6.25 -53.80
C TYR A 488 57.42 6.10 -55.25
N LEU A 489 58.22 5.07 -55.53
CA LEU A 489 58.79 4.83 -56.86
C LEU A 489 57.74 4.54 -57.95
N LYS A 490 56.50 4.21 -57.56
CA LYS A 490 55.36 4.00 -58.47
C LYS A 490 54.57 5.29 -58.79
N LEU A 491 54.88 6.42 -58.18
CA LEU A 491 54.29 7.71 -58.54
C LEU A 491 54.84 8.23 -59.86
N ASP A 492 54.02 8.96 -60.60
CA ASP A 492 54.46 9.82 -61.72
C ASP A 492 55.50 10.85 -61.23
N PRO A 493 56.54 11.22 -62.01
CA PRO A 493 57.53 12.20 -61.59
C PRO A 493 56.95 13.52 -61.07
N THR A 494 55.95 14.09 -61.74
CA THR A 494 55.28 15.35 -61.31
C THR A 494 54.56 15.17 -59.97
N LYS A 495 54.09 13.96 -59.66
CA LYS A 495 53.38 13.63 -58.43
C LYS A 495 54.32 13.26 -57.27
N ARG A 496 55.61 13.06 -57.52
CA ARG A 496 56.63 12.82 -56.47
C ARG A 496 57.03 14.08 -55.72
N GLU A 497 57.00 15.25 -56.37
CA GLU A 497 57.44 16.52 -55.79
C GLU A 497 56.62 16.93 -54.55
N TYR A 498 55.34 16.52 -54.49
CA TYR A 498 54.48 16.71 -53.32
C TYR A 498 54.90 15.86 -52.09
N VAL A 499 55.70 14.79 -52.27
CA VAL A 499 56.13 13.89 -51.18
C VAL A 499 57.48 14.34 -50.61
N LYS A 500 57.44 15.45 -49.87
CA LYS A 500 58.60 16.20 -49.34
C LYS A 500 59.59 15.38 -48.48
N SER A 501 59.19 14.21 -47.98
CA SER A 501 59.91 13.38 -46.99
C SER A 501 60.88 12.32 -47.55
N TYR A 502 60.87 12.02 -48.85
CA TYR A 502 61.59 10.86 -49.42
C TYR A 502 63.13 10.94 -49.38
N LYS A 503 63.70 12.16 -49.27
CA LYS A 503 65.13 12.45 -49.56
C LYS A 503 66.16 11.62 -48.75
N ASN A 504 65.77 11.08 -47.59
CA ASN A 504 66.67 10.34 -46.69
C ASN A 504 66.53 8.80 -46.75
N LEU A 505 65.54 8.27 -47.49
CA LEU A 505 65.11 6.87 -47.35
C LEU A 505 66.11 5.85 -47.94
N LYS A 506 66.91 6.22 -48.95
CA LYS A 506 67.88 5.31 -49.58
C LYS A 506 69.01 4.90 -48.62
N ASN A 507 69.68 5.87 -48.02
CA ASN A 507 70.89 5.61 -47.21
C ASN A 507 70.57 4.75 -45.97
N GLN A 508 69.34 4.86 -45.45
CA GLN A 508 68.82 4.00 -44.38
C GLN A 508 68.74 2.53 -44.82
N VAL A 509 68.25 2.26 -46.04
CA VAL A 509 68.11 0.89 -46.57
C VAL A 509 69.45 0.23 -46.84
N ASP A 510 70.46 0.98 -47.32
CA ASP A 510 71.78 0.43 -47.64
C ASP A 510 72.53 -0.01 -46.37
N ALA A 511 72.52 0.83 -45.33
CA ALA A 511 73.16 0.52 -44.04
C ALA A 511 72.54 -0.67 -43.31
N MET A 512 71.19 -0.80 -43.34
CA MET A 512 70.47 -1.89 -42.66
C MET A 512 70.94 -3.29 -43.06
N ASN A 513 71.36 -3.49 -44.32
CA ASN A 513 71.70 -4.82 -44.82
C ASN A 513 72.99 -5.39 -44.17
N LEU A 514 73.81 -4.56 -43.51
CA LEU A 514 75.04 -4.95 -42.82
C LEU A 514 74.91 -5.07 -41.29
N ILE A 515 73.86 -4.50 -40.69
CA ILE A 515 73.67 -4.52 -39.23
C ILE A 515 73.35 -5.93 -38.73
N ASP A 516 72.35 -6.59 -39.32
CA ASP A 516 71.89 -7.92 -38.87
C ASP A 516 73.01 -9.00 -38.97
N PRO A 517 73.81 -9.10 -40.05
CA PRO A 517 74.94 -10.03 -40.12
C PRO A 517 76.01 -9.79 -39.04
N ILE A 518 76.34 -8.53 -38.73
CA ILE A 518 77.32 -8.19 -37.68
C ILE A 518 76.76 -8.52 -36.29
N MET A 519 75.45 -8.36 -36.05
CA MET A 519 74.81 -8.84 -34.81
C MET A 519 74.83 -10.37 -34.69
N GLY A 520 74.89 -11.10 -35.80
CA GLY A 520 74.96 -12.56 -35.86
C GLY A 520 76.33 -13.18 -35.53
N LEU A 521 77.35 -12.37 -35.26
CA LEU A 521 78.71 -12.84 -34.96
C LEU A 521 78.81 -13.56 -33.61
N ASN A 522 79.32 -14.80 -33.62
CA ASN A 522 79.35 -15.66 -32.43
C ASN A 522 80.55 -16.62 -32.47
N THR A 523 81.44 -16.53 -31.47
CA THR A 523 82.62 -17.41 -31.28
C THR A 523 82.32 -18.91 -31.17
N SER A 524 81.04 -19.29 -31.09
CA SER A 524 80.60 -20.70 -31.13
C SER A 524 80.61 -21.31 -32.54
N ARG A 525 80.63 -20.48 -33.58
CA ARG A 525 80.53 -20.91 -34.98
C ARG A 525 81.85 -21.46 -35.52
N LYS A 526 81.78 -22.54 -36.30
CA LYS A 526 82.96 -23.12 -36.97
C LYS A 526 83.55 -22.17 -38.01
N ASP A 527 82.67 -21.46 -38.74
CA ASP A 527 82.95 -20.45 -39.76
C ASP A 527 83.08 -19.03 -39.18
N TYR A 528 83.29 -18.89 -37.86
CA TYR A 528 83.40 -17.58 -37.21
C TYR A 528 84.54 -16.74 -37.78
N LYS A 529 85.72 -17.34 -37.98
CA LYS A 529 86.91 -16.64 -38.51
C LYS A 529 86.63 -16.07 -39.90
N ASP A 530 86.05 -16.89 -40.78
CA ASP A 530 85.75 -16.52 -42.18
C ASP A 530 84.62 -15.48 -42.27
N THR A 531 83.60 -15.61 -41.41
CA THR A 531 82.47 -14.66 -41.34
C THR A 531 82.94 -13.25 -40.94
N VAL A 532 83.86 -13.14 -39.97
CA VAL A 532 84.42 -11.85 -39.53
C VAL A 532 85.21 -11.18 -40.67
N VAL A 533 86.03 -11.94 -41.40
CA VAL A 533 86.81 -11.41 -42.53
C VAL A 533 85.90 -10.89 -43.66
N ASN A 534 84.85 -11.64 -44.00
CA ASN A 534 83.93 -11.24 -45.08
C ASN A 534 83.14 -9.97 -44.74
N LEU A 535 82.64 -9.83 -43.51
CA LEU A 535 81.87 -8.64 -43.12
C LEU A 535 82.73 -7.35 -43.07
N LEU A 536 84.02 -7.46 -42.75
CA LEU A 536 84.97 -6.34 -42.84
C LEU A 536 85.11 -5.86 -44.30
N ALA A 537 85.15 -6.79 -45.25
CA ALA A 537 85.23 -6.48 -46.68
C ALA A 537 83.94 -5.88 -47.26
N GLU A 538 82.78 -6.08 -46.63
CA GLU A 538 81.50 -5.49 -47.05
C GLU A 538 81.26 -4.10 -46.47
N TYR A 539 81.56 -3.87 -45.19
CA TYR A 539 81.45 -2.54 -44.55
C TYR A 539 82.25 -1.46 -45.29
N ASN A 540 83.42 -1.82 -45.80
CA ASN A 540 84.30 -0.94 -46.57
C ASN A 540 83.75 -0.52 -47.96
N LYS A 541 82.56 -0.98 -48.36
CA LYS A 541 81.90 -0.63 -49.65
C LYS A 541 80.77 0.39 -49.51
N LEU A 542 80.38 0.77 -48.29
CA LEU A 542 79.30 1.74 -48.04
C LEU A 542 79.76 3.20 -48.23
N SER A 543 78.81 4.13 -48.48
CA SER A 543 79.09 5.57 -48.46
C SER A 543 79.28 6.08 -47.01
N PRO A 544 79.91 7.25 -46.77
CA PRO A 544 80.14 7.77 -45.43
C PRO A 544 78.87 7.91 -44.59
N GLU A 545 77.76 8.33 -45.21
CA GLU A 545 76.45 8.49 -44.56
C GLU A 545 75.81 7.15 -44.21
N ALA A 546 76.08 6.11 -45.00
CA ALA A 546 75.62 4.75 -44.72
C ALA A 546 76.53 4.03 -43.70
N GLN A 547 77.83 4.27 -43.72
CA GLN A 547 78.78 3.77 -42.71
C GLN A 547 78.44 4.33 -41.31
N ALA A 548 78.13 5.62 -41.21
CA ALA A 548 77.67 6.25 -39.97
C ALA A 548 76.37 5.65 -39.40
N LEU A 549 75.59 4.93 -40.22
CA LEU A 549 74.36 4.24 -39.81
C LEU A 549 74.59 2.76 -39.43
N VAL A 550 75.75 2.16 -39.72
CA VAL A 550 76.10 0.79 -39.25
C VAL A 550 76.67 0.87 -37.83
N THR A 551 75.77 1.09 -36.88
CA THR A 551 76.08 1.41 -35.47
C THR A 551 76.86 0.33 -34.70
N ASN A 552 76.95 -0.90 -35.23
CA ASN A 552 77.58 -2.06 -34.59
C ASN A 552 78.96 -2.44 -35.15
N TYR A 553 79.56 -1.65 -36.04
CA TYR A 553 80.89 -1.90 -36.62
C TYR A 553 82.01 -2.17 -35.59
N THR A 554 81.93 -1.56 -34.39
CA THR A 554 82.88 -1.81 -33.30
C THR A 554 82.90 -3.28 -32.85
N ALA A 555 81.75 -3.98 -32.86
CA ALA A 555 81.68 -5.40 -32.51
C ALA A 555 82.41 -6.29 -33.52
N LEU A 556 82.43 -5.91 -34.81
CA LEU A 556 83.14 -6.60 -35.88
C LEU A 556 84.67 -6.48 -35.71
N LEU A 557 85.16 -5.29 -35.35
CA LEU A 557 86.58 -5.08 -35.00
C LEU A 557 86.98 -5.88 -33.75
N THR A 558 86.13 -5.88 -32.71
CA THR A 558 86.35 -6.67 -31.49
C THR A 558 86.41 -8.17 -31.79
N ALA A 559 85.54 -8.67 -32.68
CA ALA A 559 85.51 -10.08 -33.11
C ALA A 559 86.83 -10.54 -33.74
N ASN A 560 87.48 -9.69 -34.54
CA ASN A 560 88.75 -10.01 -35.18
C ASN A 560 89.90 -10.16 -34.17
N ASN A 561 89.99 -9.25 -33.18
CA ASN A 561 91.08 -9.26 -32.19
C ASN A 561 91.13 -10.56 -31.37
N TYR A 562 89.97 -11.15 -31.05
CA TYR A 562 89.89 -12.41 -30.31
C TYR A 562 90.59 -13.58 -31.02
N ILE A 563 90.62 -13.57 -32.36
CA ILE A 563 91.25 -14.62 -33.18
C ILE A 563 92.77 -14.57 -33.01
N THR A 564 93.35 -13.37 -33.08
CA THR A 564 94.80 -13.15 -32.94
C THR A 564 95.30 -13.49 -31.54
N THR A 565 94.58 -13.05 -30.49
CA THR A 565 94.97 -13.31 -29.09
C THR A 565 95.01 -14.80 -28.74
N ALA A 566 94.11 -15.60 -29.32
CA ALA A 566 94.04 -17.03 -29.03
C ALA A 566 95.24 -17.82 -29.59
N GLN A 567 95.65 -17.52 -30.83
CA GLN A 567 96.72 -18.23 -31.52
C GLN A 567 98.06 -18.11 -30.77
N GLN A 568 98.43 -16.90 -30.36
CA GLN A 568 99.69 -16.60 -29.66
C GLN A 568 99.84 -17.32 -28.32
N PHE A 569 98.73 -17.76 -27.72
CA PHE A 569 98.72 -18.48 -26.46
C PHE A 569 98.92 -19.99 -26.63
N ASP A 570 98.29 -20.59 -27.66
CA ASP A 570 98.42 -22.02 -27.96
C ASP A 570 99.88 -22.44 -28.18
N ASP A 571 100.61 -21.65 -28.98
CA ASP A 571 102.01 -21.88 -29.32
C ASP A 571 102.90 -21.96 -28.07
N ARG A 572 102.56 -21.20 -27.01
CA ARG A 572 103.30 -21.14 -25.74
C ARG A 572 102.95 -22.26 -24.76
N VAL A 573 101.75 -22.84 -24.83
CA VAL A 573 101.41 -24.03 -24.03
C VAL A 573 102.16 -25.27 -24.52
N ASN A 574 102.32 -25.41 -25.83
CA ASN A 574 103.01 -26.55 -26.44
C ASN A 574 104.48 -26.69 -25.99
N ALA A 575 105.14 -25.57 -25.66
CA ALA A 575 106.52 -25.56 -25.20
C ALA A 575 106.75 -26.25 -23.83
N LEU A 576 105.71 -26.45 -23.01
CA LEU A 576 105.83 -27.03 -21.65
C LEU A 576 106.29 -28.50 -21.60
N ALA A 577 106.21 -29.24 -22.70
CA ALA A 577 106.52 -30.68 -22.71
C ALA A 577 107.99 -31.02 -22.40
N ASN A 578 108.91 -30.05 -22.55
CA ASN A 578 110.36 -30.24 -22.41
C ASN A 578 110.95 -29.54 -21.17
N GLU A 579 110.14 -29.28 -20.13
CA GLU A 579 110.53 -28.48 -18.96
C GLU A 579 111.02 -29.34 -17.77
N PRO A 580 112.17 -29.02 -17.13
CA PRO A 580 112.71 -29.81 -16.01
C PRO A 580 111.83 -29.84 -14.75
N ASP A 581 111.79 -30.97 -14.03
CA ASP A 581 110.96 -31.19 -12.83
C ASP A 581 111.01 -30.05 -11.79
N ALA A 582 112.20 -29.48 -11.55
CA ALA A 582 112.41 -28.42 -10.55
C ALA A 582 111.78 -27.07 -10.94
N THR A 583 111.63 -26.78 -12.23
CA THR A 583 111.05 -25.52 -12.76
C THR A 583 109.65 -25.70 -13.34
N PHE A 584 109.25 -26.94 -13.62
CA PHE A 584 107.95 -27.36 -14.15
C PHE A 584 106.76 -26.77 -13.37
N VAL A 585 106.85 -26.79 -12.03
CA VAL A 585 105.80 -26.26 -11.15
C VAL A 585 105.57 -24.76 -11.38
N ALA A 586 106.63 -23.98 -11.60
CA ALA A 586 106.53 -22.53 -11.74
C ALA A 586 106.00 -22.10 -13.12
N LYS A 587 106.51 -22.66 -14.23
CA LYS A 587 106.10 -22.23 -15.59
C LYS A 587 104.64 -22.58 -15.89
N VAL A 588 104.15 -23.71 -15.40
CA VAL A 588 102.74 -24.13 -15.52
C VAL A 588 101.81 -23.12 -14.83
N VAL A 589 102.17 -22.63 -13.63
CA VAL A 589 101.40 -21.61 -12.90
C VAL A 589 101.36 -20.30 -13.68
N ALA A 590 102.49 -19.84 -14.24
CA ALA A 590 102.56 -18.60 -15.00
C ALA A 590 101.65 -18.59 -16.24
N LEU A 591 101.73 -19.61 -17.11
CA LEU A 591 100.87 -19.72 -18.29
C LEU A 591 99.39 -19.87 -17.92
N SER A 592 99.09 -20.50 -16.78
CA SER A 592 97.71 -20.68 -16.32
C SER A 592 97.09 -19.42 -15.73
N ALA A 593 97.88 -18.54 -15.11
CA ALA A 593 97.44 -17.21 -14.72
C ALA A 593 97.06 -16.37 -15.94
N GLU A 594 97.85 -16.45 -17.01
CA GLU A 594 97.57 -15.75 -18.27
C GLU A 594 96.31 -16.28 -18.98
N TYR A 595 96.13 -17.61 -19.07
CA TYR A 595 94.86 -18.17 -19.57
C TYR A 595 93.66 -17.72 -18.73
N LYS A 596 93.83 -17.55 -17.41
CA LYS A 596 92.77 -17.05 -16.53
C LYS A 596 92.48 -15.56 -16.76
N ALA A 597 93.48 -14.75 -17.12
CA ALA A 597 93.34 -13.32 -17.42
C ALA A 597 92.82 -13.00 -18.84
N MET A 598 92.99 -13.88 -19.83
CA MET A 598 92.54 -13.67 -21.22
C MET A 598 91.03 -13.37 -21.34
N ASP A 599 90.58 -12.70 -22.41
CA ASP A 599 89.16 -12.53 -22.69
C ASP A 599 88.43 -13.86 -22.98
N LYS A 600 87.15 -13.94 -22.58
CA LYS A 600 86.32 -15.15 -22.73
C LYS A 600 86.13 -15.60 -24.19
N ASN A 601 86.03 -14.69 -25.15
CA ASN A 601 85.87 -15.01 -26.56
C ASN A 601 87.18 -15.50 -27.18
N ALA A 602 88.31 -14.87 -26.83
CA ALA A 602 89.63 -15.38 -27.21
C ALA A 602 89.88 -16.80 -26.65
N LYS A 603 89.58 -17.05 -25.36
CA LYS A 603 89.70 -18.39 -24.74
C LYS A 603 88.94 -19.50 -25.47
N ARG A 604 87.83 -19.20 -26.14
CA ARG A 604 87.06 -20.20 -26.90
C ARG A 604 87.71 -20.62 -28.22
N LEU A 605 88.68 -19.84 -28.68
CA LEU A 605 89.45 -20.09 -29.90
C LEU A 605 90.83 -20.70 -29.58
N VAL A 606 91.22 -20.79 -28.29
CA VAL A 606 92.41 -21.49 -27.77
C VAL A 606 92.18 -23.00 -27.81
N THR A 607 93.11 -23.74 -28.39
CA THR A 607 93.03 -25.19 -28.62
C THR A 607 93.78 -26.03 -27.58
N GLN A 608 94.88 -25.52 -27.02
CA GLN A 608 95.82 -26.26 -26.15
C GLN A 608 95.49 -26.21 -24.66
N TYR A 609 94.42 -25.52 -24.27
CA TYR A 609 94.00 -25.35 -22.87
C TYR A 609 93.92 -26.68 -22.07
N LYS A 610 93.53 -27.79 -22.71
CA LYS A 610 93.45 -29.12 -22.07
C LYS A 610 94.82 -29.61 -21.57
N THR A 611 95.87 -29.36 -22.33
CA THR A 611 97.26 -29.72 -22.00
C THR A 611 97.70 -28.98 -20.74
N LEU A 612 97.52 -27.65 -20.72
CA LEU A 612 97.84 -26.78 -19.59
C LEU A 612 97.10 -27.18 -18.30
N THR A 613 95.79 -27.43 -18.40
CA THR A 613 94.92 -27.82 -17.27
C THR A 613 95.39 -29.12 -16.60
N THR A 614 95.91 -30.06 -17.39
CA THR A 614 96.41 -31.34 -16.90
C THR A 614 97.64 -31.14 -16.02
N TYR A 615 98.56 -30.25 -16.44
CA TYR A 615 99.75 -29.92 -15.66
C TYR A 615 99.44 -29.12 -14.39
N GLU A 616 98.48 -28.17 -14.42
CA GLU A 616 98.04 -27.44 -13.22
C GLU A 616 97.64 -28.38 -12.09
N LYS A 617 96.78 -29.36 -12.42
CA LYS A 617 96.15 -30.27 -11.47
C LYS A 617 97.19 -31.07 -10.69
N ASN A 618 98.21 -31.60 -11.37
CA ASN A 618 99.22 -32.43 -10.74
C ASN A 618 100.13 -31.60 -9.82
N ASN A 619 100.58 -30.43 -10.30
CA ASN A 619 101.45 -29.53 -9.53
C ASN A 619 100.76 -29.02 -8.25
N ALA A 620 99.48 -28.67 -8.30
CA ALA A 620 98.73 -28.19 -7.13
C ALA A 620 98.61 -29.25 -6.01
N ASN A 621 98.51 -30.54 -6.38
CA ASN A 621 98.41 -31.62 -5.40
C ASN A 621 99.73 -31.84 -4.66
N VAL A 622 100.88 -31.77 -5.35
CA VAL A 622 102.22 -31.91 -4.74
C VAL A 622 102.45 -30.85 -3.66
N VAL A 623 102.29 -29.57 -4.00
CA VAL A 623 102.53 -28.44 -3.09
C VAL A 623 101.64 -28.52 -1.85
N LYS A 624 100.39 -28.97 -2.01
CA LYS A 624 99.45 -29.18 -0.91
C LYS A 624 99.96 -30.22 0.11
N VAL A 625 100.59 -31.30 -0.34
CA VAL A 625 101.12 -32.34 0.56
C VAL A 625 102.30 -31.83 1.37
N ILE A 626 103.26 -31.15 0.71
CA ILE A 626 104.43 -30.56 1.38
C ILE A 626 103.97 -29.62 2.51
N ASN A 627 103.07 -28.69 2.21
CA ASN A 627 102.59 -27.71 3.17
C ASN A 627 101.79 -28.32 4.34
N LEU A 628 101.10 -29.45 4.12
CA LEU A 628 100.36 -30.14 5.18
C LEU A 628 101.30 -30.84 6.18
N ILE A 629 102.44 -31.35 5.74
CA ILE A 629 103.40 -32.07 6.59
C ILE A 629 104.27 -31.09 7.40
N SER A 630 104.72 -29.97 6.80
CA SER A 630 105.48 -28.93 7.53
C SER A 630 104.65 -28.17 8.59
N ALA A 631 103.32 -28.31 8.60
CA ALA A 631 102.40 -27.59 9.48
C ALA A 631 101.96 -28.38 10.74
N LEU A 632 102.58 -29.54 11.00
CA LEU A 632 102.24 -30.42 12.12
C LEU A 632 102.88 -29.92 13.42
N ASN A 633 102.06 -29.58 14.42
CA ASN A 633 102.51 -29.09 15.73
C ASN A 633 101.59 -29.65 16.85
N PRO A 634 102.12 -30.37 17.86
CA PRO A 634 101.33 -30.97 18.95
C PRO A 634 100.52 -29.96 19.79
N ALA A 635 100.98 -28.71 19.91
CA ALA A 635 100.29 -27.67 20.67
C ALA A 635 99.02 -27.13 19.99
N ASN A 636 98.74 -27.56 18.76
CA ASN A 636 97.62 -27.05 17.96
C ASN A 636 96.32 -27.80 18.26
N LYS A 637 95.21 -27.08 18.52
CA LYS A 637 93.94 -27.68 18.96
C LYS A 637 93.30 -28.65 17.94
N ASP A 638 93.73 -28.59 16.68
CA ASP A 638 93.29 -29.44 15.57
C ASP A 638 94.36 -30.45 15.10
N TYR A 639 95.44 -30.63 15.87
CA TYR A 639 96.60 -31.48 15.54
C TYR A 639 96.22 -32.86 14.97
N THR A 640 95.32 -33.60 15.63
CA THR A 640 94.78 -34.88 15.16
C THR A 640 94.24 -34.83 13.74
N LYS A 641 93.54 -33.76 13.37
CA LYS A 641 92.94 -33.59 12.04
C LYS A 641 94.00 -33.22 11.00
N LYS A 642 95.01 -32.44 11.37
CA LYS A 642 96.14 -32.07 10.50
C LYS A 642 96.98 -33.28 10.13
N VAL A 643 97.35 -34.12 11.10
CA VAL A 643 98.12 -35.37 10.87
C VAL A 643 97.36 -36.30 9.90
N ILE A 644 96.09 -36.59 10.18
CA ILE A 644 95.26 -37.46 9.31
C ILE A 644 95.08 -36.85 7.90
N ALA A 645 94.92 -35.54 7.79
CA ALA A 645 94.79 -34.85 6.50
C ALA A 645 96.07 -34.92 5.66
N ALA A 646 97.24 -34.76 6.30
CA ALA A 646 98.54 -34.88 5.63
C ALA A 646 98.77 -36.30 5.08
N ARG A 647 98.51 -37.34 5.89
CA ARG A 647 98.57 -38.76 5.47
C ARG A 647 97.66 -39.07 4.29
N LYS A 648 96.40 -38.62 4.37
CA LYS A 648 95.43 -38.84 3.28
C LYS A 648 95.80 -38.09 2.00
N ALA A 649 96.46 -36.95 2.10
CA ALA A 649 96.89 -36.17 0.94
C ALA A 649 98.11 -36.79 0.22
N TYR A 650 99.11 -37.28 0.96
CA TYR A 650 100.29 -37.93 0.37
C TYR A 650 99.91 -39.17 -0.46
N ASN A 651 99.10 -40.05 0.12
CA ASN A 651 98.67 -41.30 -0.53
C ASN A 651 97.80 -41.11 -1.79
N ALA A 652 97.37 -39.88 -2.10
CA ALA A 652 96.53 -39.55 -3.25
C ALA A 652 97.32 -39.04 -4.48
N LEU A 653 98.66 -38.95 -4.38
CA LEU A 653 99.54 -38.53 -5.48
C LEU A 653 99.92 -39.71 -6.39
N ASP A 654 100.11 -39.44 -7.68
CA ASP A 654 100.72 -40.40 -8.63
C ASP A 654 102.24 -40.54 -8.42
N ALA A 655 102.86 -41.57 -9.01
CA ALA A 655 104.28 -41.89 -8.79
C ALA A 655 105.28 -40.83 -9.28
N ALA A 656 104.88 -39.94 -10.21
CA ALA A 656 105.70 -38.78 -10.61
C ALA A 656 105.55 -37.63 -9.60
N SER A 657 104.32 -37.41 -9.13
CA SER A 657 103.96 -36.39 -8.14
C SER A 657 104.51 -36.71 -6.75
N GLN A 658 104.53 -37.98 -6.33
CA GLN A 658 105.12 -38.43 -5.06
C GLN A 658 106.62 -38.09 -4.98
N LYS A 659 107.36 -38.29 -6.08
CA LYS A 659 108.80 -37.94 -6.18
C LYS A 659 109.06 -36.43 -6.06
N ARG A 660 108.03 -35.59 -6.23
CA ARG A 660 108.12 -34.13 -6.10
C ARG A 660 107.75 -33.64 -4.68
N VAL A 661 107.44 -34.53 -3.72
CA VAL A 661 107.21 -34.21 -2.29
C VAL A 661 108.50 -34.43 -1.49
N THR A 662 108.93 -33.43 -0.73
CA THR A 662 110.30 -33.35 -0.19
C THR A 662 110.46 -33.58 1.33
N ASN A 663 109.38 -33.74 2.09
CA ASN A 663 109.39 -33.69 3.57
C ASN A 663 108.64 -34.83 4.28
N TYR A 664 108.38 -35.95 3.59
CA TYR A 664 107.44 -37.01 4.02
C TYR A 664 107.70 -37.60 5.42
N GLU A 665 108.95 -37.74 5.85
CA GLU A 665 109.35 -38.46 7.07
C GLU A 665 108.82 -37.83 8.38
N GLN A 666 108.51 -36.53 8.37
CA GLN A 666 108.00 -35.82 9.56
C GLN A 666 106.59 -36.28 9.99
N LEU A 667 105.87 -36.98 9.11
CA LEU A 667 104.47 -37.38 9.31
C LEU A 667 104.28 -38.68 10.12
N THR A 668 105.22 -39.63 10.06
CA THR A 668 105.09 -40.94 10.72
C THR A 668 105.31 -40.88 12.24
N ALA A 669 106.05 -39.88 12.73
CA ALA A 669 106.48 -39.80 14.13
C ALA A 669 105.39 -39.33 15.13
N VAL A 670 104.16 -39.06 14.67
CA VAL A 670 103.19 -38.21 15.40
C VAL A 670 101.76 -38.79 15.52
N GLU A 671 101.48 -39.96 14.95
CA GLU A 671 100.12 -40.45 14.72
C GLU A 671 99.39 -40.99 15.97
N ASP A 672 100.11 -41.48 16.99
CA ASP A 672 99.53 -42.09 18.19
C ASP A 672 99.12 -41.06 19.27
N VAL A 673 100.04 -40.17 19.68
CA VAL A 673 99.78 -39.06 20.61
C VAL A 673 98.60 -38.21 20.14
N ALA A 674 98.55 -37.95 18.83
CA ALA A 674 97.47 -37.18 18.20
C ALA A 674 96.09 -37.83 18.39
N SER A 675 96.02 -39.16 18.42
CA SER A 675 94.75 -39.91 18.50
C SER A 675 94.09 -39.79 19.87
N LEU A 676 94.85 -39.85 20.97
CA LEU A 676 94.29 -39.71 22.33
C LEU A 676 93.83 -38.28 22.65
N ILE A 677 94.61 -37.26 22.28
CA ILE A 677 94.24 -35.84 22.49
C ILE A 677 92.87 -35.55 21.87
N GLY A 678 92.61 -36.11 20.68
CA GLY A 678 91.33 -35.99 19.99
C GLY A 678 90.15 -36.59 20.76
N LEU A 679 90.33 -37.76 21.37
CA LEU A 679 89.29 -38.43 22.17
C LEU A 679 88.96 -37.63 23.43
N ILE A 680 89.97 -37.16 24.17
CA ILE A 680 89.79 -36.34 25.38
C ILE A 680 89.10 -35.00 25.05
N GLU A 681 89.40 -34.38 23.91
CA GLU A 681 88.73 -33.12 23.49
C GLU A 681 87.24 -33.31 23.11
N THR A 682 86.82 -34.55 22.85
CA THR A 682 85.40 -34.88 22.57
C THR A 682 84.56 -35.18 23.81
N LEU A 683 85.16 -35.34 24.99
CA LEU A 683 84.46 -35.59 26.25
C LEU A 683 83.54 -34.41 26.62
N LYS A 684 82.23 -34.66 26.60
CA LYS A 684 81.18 -33.69 26.94
C LYS A 684 80.01 -34.42 27.59
N PRO A 685 79.50 -33.99 28.78
CA PRO A 685 78.33 -34.59 29.43
C PRO A 685 77.07 -34.68 28.55
N THR A 686 77.00 -33.89 27.48
CA THR A 686 75.88 -33.90 26.52
C THR A 686 76.03 -34.90 25.38
N SER A 687 77.08 -35.72 25.33
CA SER A 687 77.25 -36.77 24.30
C SER A 687 76.50 -38.04 24.68
N LYS A 688 75.84 -38.69 23.72
CA LYS A 688 75.17 -39.99 23.95
C LYS A 688 76.16 -41.09 24.35
N THR A 689 77.39 -41.00 23.90
CA THR A 689 78.48 -41.95 24.17
C THR A 689 79.33 -41.55 25.37
N PHE A 690 79.05 -40.42 26.03
CA PHE A 690 79.91 -39.79 27.05
C PHE A 690 80.50 -40.77 28.07
N LEU A 691 79.68 -41.61 28.70
CA LEU A 691 80.14 -42.57 29.74
C LEU A 691 81.10 -43.63 29.17
N ASN A 692 80.91 -44.04 27.92
CA ASN A 692 81.79 -45.01 27.25
C ASN A 692 83.06 -44.33 26.73
N ASP A 693 82.95 -43.12 26.17
CA ASP A 693 84.08 -42.31 25.71
C ASP A 693 85.00 -41.94 26.89
N LEU A 694 84.43 -41.58 28.05
CA LEU A 694 85.14 -41.27 29.29
C LEU A 694 85.96 -42.46 29.78
N LYS A 695 85.33 -43.64 29.86
CA LYS A 695 85.99 -44.90 30.22
C LYS A 695 87.10 -45.29 29.23
N THR A 696 86.89 -45.05 27.94
CA THR A 696 87.85 -45.34 26.87
C THR A 696 89.03 -44.36 26.88
N ALA A 697 88.78 -43.07 27.14
CA ALA A 697 89.79 -42.03 27.24
C ALA A 697 90.75 -42.27 28.42
N ARG A 698 90.20 -42.68 29.58
CA ARG A 698 90.97 -43.12 30.75
C ARG A 698 91.89 -44.29 30.40
N ALA A 699 91.33 -45.40 29.91
CA ALA A 699 92.10 -46.59 29.56
C ALA A 699 93.21 -46.34 28.51
N ASN A 700 92.94 -45.48 27.51
CA ASN A 700 93.94 -45.13 26.50
C ASN A 700 95.04 -44.19 27.01
N TYR A 701 94.78 -43.38 28.05
CA TYR A 701 95.79 -42.54 28.71
C TYR A 701 96.73 -43.39 29.58
N ASP A 702 96.16 -44.31 30.36
CA ASP A 702 96.89 -45.19 31.27
C ASP A 702 97.82 -46.17 30.51
N ALA A 703 97.59 -46.38 29.21
CA ALA A 703 98.37 -47.26 28.33
C ALA A 703 99.55 -46.58 27.59
N LEU A 704 99.75 -45.26 27.68
CA LEU A 704 100.84 -44.55 26.98
C LEU A 704 102.17 -44.57 27.76
N PRO A 705 103.33 -44.60 27.07
CA PRO A 705 104.63 -44.34 27.69
C PRO A 705 104.72 -42.94 28.32
N PRO A 706 105.53 -42.73 29.39
CA PRO A 706 105.58 -41.45 30.12
C PRO A 706 105.94 -40.23 29.25
N ASP A 707 106.85 -40.38 28.29
CA ASP A 707 107.24 -39.30 27.37
C ASP A 707 106.10 -38.89 26.41
N LYS A 708 105.09 -39.77 26.24
CA LYS A 708 103.89 -39.53 25.43
C LYS A 708 102.72 -39.06 26.30
N GLN A 709 102.59 -39.55 27.54
CA GLN A 709 101.63 -39.03 28.53
C GLN A 709 101.86 -37.54 28.80
N GLN A 710 103.11 -37.09 28.94
CA GLN A 710 103.45 -35.65 29.09
C GLN A 710 103.05 -34.79 27.88
N LYS A 711 102.79 -35.38 26.70
CA LYS A 711 102.35 -34.69 25.49
C LYS A 711 100.81 -34.59 25.38
N ILE A 712 100.06 -35.19 26.32
CA ILE A 712 98.59 -35.13 26.37
C ILE A 712 98.12 -33.87 27.08
N ILE A 713 98.14 -32.76 26.34
CA ILE A 713 97.90 -31.39 26.82
C ILE A 713 96.51 -31.11 27.44
N ASN A 714 95.55 -32.05 27.38
CA ASN A 714 94.16 -31.82 27.78
C ASN A 714 93.62 -32.77 28.89
N TYR A 715 94.52 -33.45 29.62
CA TYR A 715 94.18 -34.40 30.70
C TYR A 715 93.16 -33.88 31.73
N GLU A 716 93.25 -32.63 32.18
CA GLU A 716 92.32 -32.04 33.17
C GLU A 716 90.83 -32.14 32.79
N LYS A 717 90.51 -32.24 31.48
CA LYS A 717 89.12 -32.39 31.01
C LYS A 717 88.53 -33.77 31.34
N LEU A 718 89.37 -34.80 31.43
CA LEU A 718 88.98 -36.15 31.84
C LEU A 718 88.53 -36.15 33.30
N VAL A 719 89.33 -35.57 34.19
CA VAL A 719 89.05 -35.46 35.64
C VAL A 719 87.82 -34.58 35.92
N THR A 720 87.70 -33.45 35.20
CA THR A 720 86.52 -32.57 35.30
C THR A 720 85.23 -33.32 34.94
N ALA A 721 85.27 -34.09 33.84
CA ALA A 721 84.13 -34.84 33.34
C ALA A 721 83.69 -36.00 34.27
N GLU A 722 84.61 -36.62 34.99
CA GLU A 722 84.32 -37.63 36.02
C GLU A 722 83.55 -37.02 37.21
N THR A 723 83.84 -35.76 37.57
CA THR A 723 83.24 -35.08 38.73
C THR A 723 81.79 -34.63 38.49
N GLU A 724 81.46 -34.13 37.30
CA GLU A 724 80.12 -33.58 37.01
C GLU A 724 78.98 -34.61 37.03
N LEU A 725 79.30 -35.90 36.92
CA LEU A 725 78.32 -36.99 36.85
C LEU A 725 77.54 -37.15 38.18
N THR A 726 78.21 -37.00 39.32
CA THR A 726 77.67 -37.31 40.65
C THR A 726 76.52 -36.40 41.07
N SER A 727 76.63 -35.09 40.80
CA SER A 727 75.63 -34.09 41.24
C SER A 727 74.25 -34.27 40.60
N ALA A 728 74.20 -34.81 39.38
CA ALA A 728 72.94 -35.03 38.67
C ALA A 728 72.14 -36.20 39.26
N SER A 729 72.82 -37.26 39.71
CA SER A 729 72.20 -38.46 40.29
C SER A 729 71.35 -38.14 41.52
N THR A 730 71.77 -37.18 42.34
CA THR A 730 71.01 -36.74 43.54
C THR A 730 69.65 -36.13 43.20
N VAL A 731 69.55 -35.38 42.09
CA VAL A 731 68.29 -34.74 41.69
C VAL A 731 67.34 -35.74 41.01
N ILE A 732 67.88 -36.76 40.32
CA ILE A 732 67.07 -37.87 39.79
C ILE A 732 66.27 -38.53 40.91
N ALA A 733 66.93 -38.90 42.02
CA ALA A 733 66.28 -39.53 43.17
C ALA A 733 65.14 -38.70 43.80
N LEU A 734 65.30 -37.37 43.86
CA LEU A 734 64.26 -36.48 44.38
C LEU A 734 63.02 -36.41 43.47
N ILE A 735 63.21 -36.48 42.15
CA ILE A 735 62.11 -36.50 41.17
C ILE A 735 61.40 -37.86 41.18
N ASP A 736 62.12 -38.96 41.35
CA ASP A 736 61.52 -40.30 41.44
C ASP A 736 60.71 -40.47 42.74
N ALA A 737 61.13 -39.85 43.85
CA ALA A 737 60.38 -39.85 45.11
C ALA A 737 59.07 -39.02 45.08
N ALA A 738 58.90 -38.11 44.11
CA ALA A 738 57.73 -37.24 44.00
C ALA A 738 56.59 -37.87 43.17
N VAL A 739 56.06 -39.02 43.61
CA VAL A 739 54.95 -39.75 42.97
C VAL A 739 53.56 -39.28 43.45
N PRO A 740 52.49 -39.36 42.62
CA PRO A 740 51.14 -38.89 42.99
C PRO A 740 50.55 -39.54 44.25
N GLU A 741 50.95 -40.78 44.54
CA GLU A 741 50.49 -41.57 45.69
C GLU A 741 51.27 -41.26 46.99
N ALA A 742 52.26 -40.37 46.94
CA ALA A 742 53.04 -39.99 48.11
C ALA A 742 52.28 -39.00 49.01
N GLU A 743 52.32 -39.25 50.31
CA GLU A 743 52.03 -38.22 51.33
C GLU A 743 52.86 -36.96 51.04
N ASP A 744 52.27 -35.77 51.18
CA ASP A 744 52.87 -34.48 50.78
C ASP A 744 53.37 -34.42 49.31
N TYR A 745 52.74 -35.15 48.37
CA TYR A 745 53.08 -35.15 46.94
C TYR A 745 53.39 -33.75 46.38
N LEU A 746 52.54 -32.76 46.66
CA LEU A 746 52.68 -31.39 46.16
C LEU A 746 53.97 -30.72 46.69
N THR A 747 54.28 -30.92 47.97
CA THR A 747 55.50 -30.40 48.62
C THR A 747 56.75 -31.12 48.13
N LYS A 748 56.69 -32.46 47.94
CA LYS A 748 57.78 -33.26 47.39
C LYS A 748 58.10 -32.86 45.95
N LEU A 749 57.08 -32.60 45.14
CA LEU A 749 57.21 -32.10 43.76
C LEU A 749 57.89 -30.73 43.72
N MET A 750 57.47 -29.81 44.60
CA MET A 750 58.09 -28.48 44.74
C MET A 750 59.56 -28.56 45.20
N ASN A 751 59.88 -29.44 46.15
CA ASN A 751 61.26 -29.64 46.61
C ASN A 751 62.16 -30.24 45.52
N ALA A 752 61.66 -31.23 44.76
CA ALA A 752 62.36 -31.78 43.61
C ALA A 752 62.63 -30.69 42.54
N ARG A 753 61.69 -29.77 42.34
CA ARG A 753 61.86 -28.62 41.45
C ARG A 753 62.94 -27.65 41.91
N VAL A 754 62.91 -27.25 43.18
CA VAL A 754 63.94 -26.37 43.78
C VAL A 754 65.33 -27.00 43.71
N ALA A 755 65.43 -28.33 43.89
CA ALA A 755 66.69 -29.05 43.75
C ALA A 755 67.19 -29.09 42.29
N TYR A 756 66.31 -29.37 41.33
CA TYR A 756 66.66 -29.33 39.91
C TYR A 756 67.09 -27.92 39.46
N ASP A 757 66.35 -26.87 39.80
CA ASP A 757 66.66 -25.52 39.32
C ASP A 757 67.98 -24.96 39.86
N LYS A 758 68.49 -25.49 40.99
CA LYS A 758 69.84 -25.19 41.51
C LYS A 758 71.00 -25.79 40.70
N LEU A 759 70.78 -26.80 39.85
CA LEU A 759 71.86 -27.42 39.08
C LEU A 759 72.39 -26.53 37.94
N PRO A 760 73.70 -26.58 37.63
CA PRO A 760 74.27 -26.04 36.39
C PRO A 760 73.68 -26.68 35.12
N THR A 761 73.65 -25.93 34.02
CA THR A 761 73.01 -26.32 32.75
C THR A 761 73.58 -27.59 32.10
N GLY A 762 74.84 -27.96 32.39
CA GLY A 762 75.41 -29.25 31.99
C GLY A 762 74.78 -30.41 32.78
N GLN A 763 74.83 -30.32 34.11
CA GLN A 763 74.32 -31.34 35.04
C GLN A 763 72.79 -31.51 34.93
N LYS A 764 72.04 -30.43 34.65
CA LYS A 764 70.60 -30.49 34.33
C LYS A 764 70.25 -31.43 33.17
N LYS A 765 71.15 -31.63 32.20
CA LYS A 765 70.94 -32.55 31.06
C LYS A 765 71.24 -34.02 31.39
N LEU A 766 71.92 -34.28 32.50
CA LEU A 766 72.14 -35.63 33.03
C LEU A 766 70.95 -36.12 33.88
N VAL A 767 70.08 -35.21 34.36
CA VAL A 767 68.84 -35.55 35.09
C VAL A 767 67.81 -36.14 34.13
N SER A 768 67.85 -37.46 33.96
CA SER A 768 67.08 -38.22 32.96
C SER A 768 65.55 -38.08 33.09
N ASN A 769 65.04 -37.88 34.31
CA ASN A 769 63.62 -37.88 34.65
C ASN A 769 62.97 -36.49 34.77
N ILE A 770 63.65 -35.40 34.38
CA ILE A 770 63.11 -34.02 34.42
C ILE A 770 61.77 -33.85 33.68
N LYS A 771 61.53 -34.64 32.62
CA LYS A 771 60.24 -34.64 31.92
C LYS A 771 59.10 -35.06 32.86
N THR A 772 59.33 -36.08 33.68
CA THR A 772 58.37 -36.61 34.66
C THR A 772 57.98 -35.54 35.69
N LEU A 773 58.95 -34.78 36.20
CA LEU A 773 58.68 -33.62 37.07
C LEU A 773 57.79 -32.60 36.35
N THR A 774 58.18 -32.15 35.16
CA THR A 774 57.47 -31.09 34.41
C THR A 774 56.04 -31.50 34.01
N ASP A 775 55.82 -32.77 33.69
CA ASP A 775 54.49 -33.30 33.38
C ASP A 775 53.60 -33.38 34.64
N ARG A 776 54.16 -33.81 35.78
CA ARG A 776 53.47 -33.81 37.09
C ARG A 776 53.10 -32.39 37.54
N GLU A 777 54.01 -31.42 37.41
CA GLU A 777 53.74 -30.00 37.69
C GLU A 777 52.56 -29.45 36.88
N ARG A 778 52.47 -29.85 35.59
CA ARG A 778 51.36 -29.49 34.71
C ARG A 778 50.03 -30.12 35.14
N GLN A 779 50.05 -31.35 35.66
CA GLN A 779 48.84 -32.05 36.13
C GLN A 779 48.29 -31.46 37.44
N VAL A 780 49.16 -30.91 38.30
CA VAL A 780 48.77 -30.29 39.59
C VAL A 780 48.14 -28.90 39.41
N LYS A 781 48.63 -28.09 38.46
CA LYS A 781 48.20 -26.68 38.31
C LYS A 781 46.67 -26.46 38.20
N PRO A 782 45.89 -27.28 37.47
CA PRO A 782 44.42 -27.17 37.47
C PRO A 782 43.77 -27.40 38.85
N ILE A 783 44.31 -28.33 39.64
CA ILE A 783 43.78 -28.73 40.95
C ILE A 783 43.86 -27.54 41.92
N LEU A 784 45.05 -26.95 42.07
CA LEU A 784 45.27 -25.77 42.92
C LEU A 784 44.39 -24.59 42.49
N SER A 785 44.17 -24.40 41.19
CA SER A 785 43.30 -23.33 40.67
C SER A 785 41.83 -23.54 41.02
N VAL A 786 41.36 -24.79 41.13
CA VAL A 786 40.01 -25.12 41.56
C VAL A 786 39.87 -24.94 43.07
N MET A 787 40.85 -25.41 43.87
CA MET A 787 40.84 -25.24 45.33
C MET A 787 40.68 -23.75 45.71
N VAL A 788 41.53 -22.86 45.17
CA VAL A 788 41.45 -21.41 45.44
C VAL A 788 40.12 -20.78 45.00
N GLN A 789 39.48 -21.30 43.94
CA GLN A 789 38.15 -20.83 43.52
C GLN A 789 37.03 -21.25 44.49
N ILE A 790 37.20 -22.36 45.21
CA ILE A 790 36.25 -22.85 46.21
C ILE A 790 36.48 -22.18 47.57
N ASP A 791 37.74 -21.97 47.97
CA ASP A 791 38.10 -21.26 49.22
C ASP A 791 37.71 -19.76 49.21
N THR A 792 37.45 -19.18 48.03
CA THR A 792 37.07 -17.77 47.86
C THR A 792 35.59 -17.55 47.53
N LEU A 793 34.75 -18.56 47.81
CA LEU A 793 33.29 -18.45 47.79
C LEU A 793 32.79 -17.73 49.04
N ASP A 794 32.00 -16.68 48.83
CA ASP A 794 31.33 -15.90 49.88
C ASP A 794 29.84 -15.80 49.50
N PRO A 795 28.90 -16.34 50.32
CA PRO A 795 27.46 -16.30 50.04
C PRO A 795 26.87 -14.88 50.12
N SER A 796 27.61 -13.93 50.70
CA SER A 796 27.24 -12.51 50.78
C SER A 796 27.57 -11.73 49.51
N ALA A 797 28.36 -12.31 48.59
CA ALA A 797 28.87 -11.59 47.43
C ALA A 797 27.83 -11.46 46.31
N ASN A 798 27.69 -10.25 45.73
CA ASN A 798 26.82 -9.99 44.58
C ASN A 798 27.15 -10.83 43.32
N ASN A 799 28.30 -11.50 43.29
CA ASN A 799 28.72 -12.43 42.23
C ASN A 799 28.84 -13.89 42.71
N PHE A 800 28.24 -14.25 43.85
CA PHE A 800 28.25 -15.59 44.43
C PHE A 800 27.82 -16.68 43.43
N VAL A 801 26.65 -16.53 42.80
CA VAL A 801 26.12 -17.51 41.83
C VAL A 801 27.10 -17.76 40.67
N SER A 802 27.70 -16.70 40.11
CA SER A 802 28.66 -16.86 39.01
C SER A 802 30.02 -17.38 39.48
N LYS A 803 30.45 -17.10 40.71
CA LYS A 803 31.60 -17.76 41.34
C LYS A 803 31.37 -19.26 41.56
N VAL A 804 30.24 -19.65 42.15
CA VAL A 804 29.87 -21.07 42.38
C VAL A 804 29.82 -21.82 41.05
N ASN A 805 29.12 -21.30 40.05
CA ASN A 805 29.05 -21.90 38.72
C ASN A 805 30.42 -21.94 38.01
N ALA A 806 31.31 -20.97 38.23
CA ALA A 806 32.67 -20.99 37.69
C ALA A 806 33.55 -22.04 38.37
N ALA A 807 33.58 -22.06 39.71
CA ALA A 807 34.30 -23.04 40.51
C ALA A 807 33.84 -24.47 40.18
N ARG A 808 32.53 -24.69 40.05
CA ARG A 808 31.97 -25.98 39.65
C ARG A 808 32.38 -26.39 38.24
N LYS A 809 32.27 -25.48 37.27
CA LYS A 809 32.71 -25.72 35.89
C LYS A 809 34.24 -25.89 35.75
N ALA A 810 35.02 -25.40 36.71
CA ALA A 810 36.45 -25.65 36.80
C ALA A 810 36.74 -27.03 37.41
N TYR A 811 36.04 -27.41 38.49
CA TYR A 811 36.10 -28.75 39.07
C TYR A 811 35.68 -29.84 38.08
N ASP A 812 34.55 -29.69 37.37
CA ASP A 812 34.05 -30.73 36.46
C ASP A 812 35.00 -31.04 35.31
N LYS A 813 35.86 -30.09 34.90
CA LYS A 813 36.92 -30.27 33.88
C LYS A 813 38.12 -31.09 34.36
N LEU A 814 38.30 -31.29 35.67
CA LEU A 814 39.36 -32.12 36.21
C LEU A 814 39.10 -33.61 35.89
N THR A 815 40.17 -34.38 35.67
CA THR A 815 40.05 -35.85 35.56
C THR A 815 39.60 -36.46 36.89
N LYS A 816 39.18 -37.73 36.89
CA LYS A 816 38.73 -38.43 38.10
C LYS A 816 39.82 -38.45 39.19
N GLU A 817 41.06 -38.57 38.77
CA GLU A 817 42.26 -38.60 39.61
C GLU A 817 42.56 -37.19 40.15
N GLN A 818 42.51 -36.17 39.28
CA GLN A 818 42.69 -34.77 39.69
C GLN A 818 41.63 -34.30 40.70
N LYS A 819 40.38 -34.78 40.59
CA LYS A 819 39.29 -34.46 41.53
C LYS A 819 39.56 -34.96 42.94
N ALA A 820 40.25 -36.10 43.10
CA ALA A 820 40.57 -36.66 44.41
C ALA A 820 41.49 -35.77 45.28
N PHE A 821 42.25 -34.86 44.65
CA PHE A 821 43.12 -33.91 45.34
C PHE A 821 42.42 -32.57 45.72
N VAL A 822 41.16 -32.34 45.29
CA VAL A 822 40.38 -31.14 45.65
C VAL A 822 39.66 -31.38 46.97
N ASN A 823 40.41 -31.25 48.07
CA ASN A 823 39.95 -31.55 49.43
C ASN A 823 38.77 -30.68 49.90
N ASN A 824 38.61 -29.46 49.36
CA ASN A 824 37.59 -28.51 49.77
C ASN A 824 36.25 -28.61 48.98
N MET A 825 36.07 -29.65 48.15
CA MET A 825 34.86 -29.84 47.33
C MET A 825 33.55 -29.78 48.14
N ALA A 826 33.54 -30.22 49.40
CA ALA A 826 32.38 -30.16 50.28
C ALA A 826 31.84 -28.72 50.47
N THR A 827 32.73 -27.71 50.51
CA THR A 827 32.37 -26.28 50.62
C THR A 827 31.63 -25.79 49.38
N LEU A 828 31.99 -26.27 48.19
CA LEU A 828 31.26 -25.97 46.97
C LEU A 828 29.86 -26.60 47.02
N GLN A 829 29.77 -27.87 47.42
CA GLN A 829 28.51 -28.61 47.48
C GLN A 829 27.50 -28.05 48.49
N SER A 830 27.95 -27.46 49.61
CA SER A 830 27.05 -26.76 50.54
C SER A 830 26.46 -25.47 49.96
N TYR A 831 27.14 -24.86 48.99
CA TYR A 831 26.73 -23.60 48.34
C TYR A 831 25.97 -23.79 47.03
N GLU A 832 26.08 -24.94 46.36
CA GLU A 832 25.33 -25.29 45.14
C GLU A 832 23.79 -25.11 45.30
N PRO A 833 23.11 -25.59 46.36
CA PRO A 833 21.67 -25.38 46.55
C PRO A 833 21.27 -23.90 46.65
N LEU A 834 22.04 -23.10 47.40
CA LEU A 834 21.78 -21.67 47.57
C LEU A 834 21.91 -20.93 46.23
N ALA A 835 22.97 -21.24 45.47
CA ALA A 835 23.18 -20.64 44.15
C ALA A 835 22.04 -20.99 43.18
N ASN A 836 21.57 -22.25 43.18
CA ASN A 836 20.44 -22.69 42.35
C ASN A 836 19.15 -21.94 42.69
N VAL A 837 18.81 -21.74 43.97
CA VAL A 837 17.60 -21.01 44.38
C VAL A 837 17.68 -19.53 43.98
N ILE A 838 18.82 -18.87 44.20
CA ILE A 838 19.02 -17.46 43.79
C ILE A 838 18.92 -17.34 42.26
N GLU A 839 19.49 -18.29 41.50
CA GLU A 839 19.44 -18.28 40.03
C GLU A 839 18.03 -18.53 39.49
N LEU A 840 17.26 -19.45 40.09
CA LEU A 840 15.86 -19.72 39.72
C LEU A 840 14.94 -18.53 40.03
N ILE A 841 15.02 -17.96 41.23
CA ILE A 841 14.21 -16.78 41.60
C ILE A 841 14.53 -15.58 40.68
N SER A 842 15.79 -15.43 40.26
CA SER A 842 16.20 -14.39 39.27
C SER A 842 15.71 -14.66 37.84
N LYS A 843 15.25 -15.88 37.54
CA LYS A 843 14.70 -16.27 36.23
C LYS A 843 13.17 -16.19 36.17
N LEU A 844 12.48 -16.10 37.31
CA LEU A 844 11.02 -15.97 37.37
C LEU A 844 10.54 -14.73 36.59
N LYS A 845 9.63 -14.96 35.64
CA LYS A 845 9.05 -13.93 34.77
C LYS A 845 7.58 -14.24 34.56
N ALA A 846 6.70 -13.29 34.85
CA ALA A 846 5.26 -13.43 34.67
C ALA A 846 4.82 -13.71 33.22
N SER A 847 5.72 -13.51 32.24
CA SER A 847 5.53 -13.86 30.82
C SER A 847 6.01 -15.26 30.43
N SER A 848 6.54 -16.07 31.36
CA SER A 848 6.89 -17.47 31.09
C SER A 848 5.63 -18.34 31.05
N LYS A 849 5.58 -19.30 30.12
CA LYS A 849 4.49 -20.29 30.09
C LYS A 849 4.49 -21.23 31.29
N THR A 850 5.67 -21.43 31.89
CA THR A 850 5.91 -22.24 33.09
C THR A 850 5.93 -21.40 34.38
N PHE A 851 5.48 -20.14 34.35
CA PHE A 851 5.66 -19.21 35.47
C PHE A 851 5.05 -19.73 36.78
N GLN A 852 3.94 -20.46 36.72
CA GLN A 852 3.29 -21.02 37.91
C GLN A 852 4.11 -22.20 38.47
N GLU A 853 4.54 -23.12 37.61
CA GLU A 853 5.37 -24.28 37.94
C GLU A 853 6.76 -23.85 38.44
N ASP A 854 7.40 -22.90 37.76
CA ASP A 854 8.71 -22.33 38.11
C ASP A 854 8.65 -21.64 39.48
N THR A 855 7.57 -20.90 39.77
CA THR A 855 7.37 -20.20 41.05
C THR A 855 7.15 -21.20 42.19
N VAL A 856 6.29 -22.21 41.99
CA VAL A 856 6.07 -23.30 42.96
C VAL A 856 7.35 -24.10 43.20
N HIS A 857 8.13 -24.37 42.15
CA HIS A 857 9.41 -25.08 42.26
C HIS A 857 10.47 -24.24 43.00
N ALA A 858 10.57 -22.93 42.71
CA ALA A 858 11.46 -22.01 43.41
C ALA A 858 11.09 -21.88 44.90
N ARG A 859 9.79 -21.86 45.23
CA ARG A 859 9.28 -21.93 46.62
C ARG A 859 9.70 -23.22 47.31
N ALA A 860 9.46 -24.38 46.70
CA ALA A 860 9.82 -25.68 47.28
C ALA A 860 11.34 -25.81 47.51
N LEU A 861 12.17 -25.34 46.57
CA LEU A 861 13.63 -25.36 46.73
C LEU A 861 14.13 -24.33 47.76
N TYR A 862 13.50 -23.16 47.86
CA TYR A 862 13.79 -22.18 48.92
C TYR A 862 13.48 -22.73 50.32
N GLU A 863 12.36 -23.46 50.48
CA GLU A 863 11.98 -24.09 51.74
C GLU A 863 12.85 -25.29 52.11
N ALA A 864 13.48 -25.93 51.12
CA ALA A 864 14.47 -26.98 51.32
C ALA A 864 15.88 -26.47 51.74
N LEU A 865 16.14 -25.16 51.66
CA LEU A 865 17.38 -24.56 52.20
C LEU A 865 17.36 -24.54 53.74
N SER A 866 18.53 -24.65 54.36
CA SER A 866 18.66 -24.37 55.80
C SER A 866 18.35 -22.91 56.10
N LYS A 867 17.89 -22.60 57.32
CA LYS A 867 17.57 -21.23 57.75
C LYS A 867 18.76 -20.27 57.59
N GLU A 868 19.97 -20.75 57.81
CA GLU A 868 21.21 -20.00 57.63
C GLU A 868 21.57 -19.77 56.15
N MET A 869 21.07 -20.57 55.22
CA MET A 869 21.20 -20.33 53.77
C MET A 869 20.08 -19.42 53.25
N GLN A 870 18.84 -19.55 53.77
CA GLN A 870 17.69 -18.73 53.37
C GLN A 870 17.95 -17.21 53.51
N GLN A 871 18.69 -16.78 54.53
CA GLN A 871 19.04 -15.35 54.72
C GLN A 871 19.89 -14.75 53.58
N TYR A 872 20.65 -15.57 52.85
CA TYR A 872 21.49 -15.13 51.72
C TYR A 872 20.71 -15.06 50.39
N VAL A 873 19.43 -15.46 50.37
CA VAL A 873 18.55 -15.34 49.19
C VAL A 873 18.02 -13.91 49.07
N THR A 874 18.93 -12.99 48.73
CA THR A 874 18.67 -11.54 48.67
C THR A 874 17.52 -11.13 47.74
N ASN A 875 17.19 -11.97 46.76
CA ASN A 875 16.12 -11.77 45.79
C ASN A 875 14.76 -12.38 46.19
N TYR A 876 14.59 -12.92 47.41
CA TYR A 876 13.36 -13.57 47.89
C TYR A 876 12.08 -12.74 47.67
N LYS A 877 12.15 -11.40 47.69
CA LYS A 877 11.00 -10.51 47.38
C LYS A 877 10.40 -10.74 45.98
N LEU A 878 11.18 -11.21 45.01
CA LEU A 878 10.69 -11.53 43.67
C LEU A 878 9.80 -12.78 43.67
N LEU A 879 10.13 -13.78 44.51
CA LEU A 879 9.31 -14.97 44.71
C LEU A 879 7.96 -14.60 45.34
N GLN A 880 7.97 -13.78 46.40
CA GLN A 880 6.74 -13.29 47.04
C GLN A 880 5.84 -12.47 46.09
N ALA A 881 6.45 -11.67 45.20
CA ALA A 881 5.72 -10.94 44.17
C ALA A 881 5.08 -11.90 43.15
N ALA A 882 5.82 -12.92 42.69
CA ALA A 882 5.30 -13.91 41.74
C ALA A 882 4.11 -14.70 42.31
N GLU A 883 4.19 -15.13 43.57
CA GLU A 883 3.11 -15.81 44.29
C GLU A 883 1.85 -14.93 44.39
N THR A 884 2.03 -13.64 44.67
CA THR A 884 0.94 -12.65 44.71
C THR A 884 0.28 -12.48 43.33
N SER A 885 1.06 -12.48 42.24
CA SER A 885 0.54 -12.38 40.87
C SER A 885 -0.27 -13.61 40.45
N ILE A 886 0.14 -14.82 40.86
CA ILE A 886 -0.60 -16.07 40.59
C ILE A 886 -1.98 -16.06 41.28
N LEU A 887 -2.04 -15.63 42.54
CA LEU A 887 -3.30 -15.56 43.30
C LEU A 887 -4.33 -14.61 42.68
N GLY A 888 -3.90 -13.50 42.08
CA GLY A 888 -4.80 -12.57 41.39
C GLY A 888 -5.44 -13.15 40.12
N ALA A 889 -4.68 -13.90 39.34
CA ALA A 889 -5.13 -14.49 38.08
C ALA A 889 -6.20 -15.58 38.24
N GLY A 890 -6.13 -16.36 39.33
CA GLY A 890 -6.97 -17.54 39.55
C GLY A 890 -8.49 -17.30 39.57
N ASN A 891 -8.95 -16.08 39.84
CA ASN A 891 -10.37 -15.74 39.74
C ASN A 891 -10.87 -15.70 38.29
N VAL A 892 -10.11 -15.07 37.39
CA VAL A 892 -10.47 -15.01 35.97
C VAL A 892 -10.31 -16.38 35.31
N GLN A 893 -9.30 -17.16 35.72
CA GLN A 893 -9.18 -18.56 35.30
C GLN A 893 -10.47 -19.34 35.61
N ARG A 894 -10.94 -19.31 36.86
CA ARG A 894 -12.17 -20.01 37.28
C ARG A 894 -13.40 -19.61 36.46
N MET A 895 -13.60 -18.31 36.21
CA MET A 895 -14.75 -17.85 35.42
C MET A 895 -14.69 -18.34 33.96
N ILE A 896 -13.49 -18.55 33.40
CA ILE A 896 -13.30 -19.15 32.07
C ILE A 896 -13.62 -20.66 32.11
N ASP A 897 -13.20 -21.37 33.15
CA ASP A 897 -13.48 -22.81 33.31
C ASP A 897 -14.97 -23.10 33.62
N GLU A 898 -15.69 -22.12 34.19
CA GLU A 898 -17.14 -22.15 34.41
C GLU A 898 -17.98 -21.98 33.12
N LEU A 899 -17.40 -21.48 32.01
CA LEU A 899 -18.15 -21.19 30.78
C LEU A 899 -19.01 -22.34 30.24
N PRO A 900 -18.56 -23.62 30.21
CA PRO A 900 -19.37 -24.73 29.73
C PRO A 900 -20.68 -24.96 30.50
N ASN A 901 -20.79 -24.44 31.72
CA ASN A 901 -21.97 -24.55 32.58
C ASN A 901 -22.90 -23.32 32.49
N THR A 902 -22.65 -22.40 31.55
CA THR A 902 -23.43 -21.17 31.38
C THR A 902 -24.61 -21.40 30.44
N GLU A 903 -25.81 -20.99 30.87
CA GLU A 903 -27.04 -21.04 30.06
C GLU A 903 -26.85 -20.39 28.68
N PRO A 904 -27.30 -21.01 27.57
CA PRO A 904 -26.97 -20.55 26.21
C PRO A 904 -27.33 -19.09 25.93
N GLN A 905 -28.47 -18.62 26.44
CA GLN A 905 -28.93 -17.23 26.28
C GLN A 905 -28.15 -16.21 27.12
N GLN A 906 -27.40 -16.66 28.13
CA GLN A 906 -26.46 -15.82 28.92
C GLN A 906 -25.01 -15.97 28.46
N TYR A 907 -24.69 -16.94 27.59
CA TYR A 907 -23.32 -17.29 27.18
C TYR A 907 -22.53 -16.11 26.60
N VAL A 908 -23.16 -15.31 25.75
CA VAL A 908 -22.57 -14.08 25.18
C VAL A 908 -22.18 -13.09 26.28
N LYS A 909 -23.14 -12.74 27.14
CA LYS A 909 -22.97 -11.81 28.25
C LYS A 909 -21.91 -12.28 29.25
N ARG A 910 -21.86 -13.58 29.57
CA ARG A 910 -20.87 -14.16 30.48
C ARG A 910 -19.45 -14.01 29.92
N ILE A 911 -19.25 -14.14 28.61
CA ILE A 911 -17.96 -13.90 27.96
C ILE A 911 -17.56 -12.42 28.05
N GLU A 912 -18.51 -11.49 27.93
CA GLU A 912 -18.28 -10.05 28.13
C GLU A 912 -17.92 -9.72 29.59
N GLU A 913 -18.59 -10.32 30.57
CA GLU A 913 -18.25 -10.24 32.01
C GLU A 913 -16.81 -10.72 32.27
N ILE A 914 -16.42 -11.86 31.69
CA ILE A 914 -15.08 -12.43 31.84
C ILE A 914 -14.02 -11.55 31.16
N ARG A 915 -14.31 -11.01 29.98
CA ARG A 915 -13.43 -10.04 29.31
C ARG A 915 -13.23 -8.77 30.15
N ALA A 916 -14.29 -8.26 30.78
CA ALA A 916 -14.19 -7.14 31.70
C ALA A 916 -13.33 -7.48 32.93
N ALA A 917 -13.54 -8.64 33.55
CA ALA A 917 -12.74 -9.12 34.68
C ALA A 917 -11.26 -9.32 34.32
N TYR A 918 -10.95 -9.91 33.16
CA TYR A 918 -9.59 -10.04 32.64
C TYR A 918 -8.93 -8.67 32.41
N ASN A 919 -9.64 -7.74 31.77
CA ASN A 919 -9.12 -6.40 31.48
C ASN A 919 -8.85 -5.58 32.77
N ALA A 920 -9.57 -5.87 33.87
CA ALA A 920 -9.39 -5.22 35.16
C ALA A 920 -8.16 -5.73 35.95
N LEU A 921 -7.56 -6.86 35.56
CA LEU A 921 -6.34 -7.37 36.20
C LEU A 921 -5.10 -6.50 35.87
N PRO A 922 -4.17 -6.29 36.83
CA PRO A 922 -2.81 -5.82 36.59
C PRO A 922 -2.08 -6.63 35.50
N LYS A 923 -1.09 -6.02 34.82
CA LYS A 923 -0.57 -6.58 33.56
C LYS A 923 0.23 -7.88 33.74
N ASP A 924 0.88 -8.04 34.88
CA ASP A 924 1.49 -9.27 35.37
C ASP A 924 0.45 -10.37 35.64
N GLN A 925 -0.68 -10.02 36.27
CA GLN A 925 -1.76 -10.95 36.59
C GLN A 925 -2.53 -11.40 35.32
N GLN A 926 -2.69 -10.52 34.33
CA GLN A 926 -3.23 -10.88 33.01
C GLN A 926 -2.42 -11.99 32.33
N LEU A 927 -1.08 -11.93 32.42
CA LEU A 927 -0.20 -12.94 31.82
C LEU A 927 -0.26 -14.30 32.54
N ALA A 928 -0.61 -14.31 33.83
CA ALA A 928 -0.79 -15.53 34.62
C ALA A 928 -2.16 -16.21 34.45
N VAL A 929 -3.06 -15.71 33.60
CA VAL A 929 -4.34 -16.39 33.27
C VAL A 929 -4.09 -17.48 32.24
N ALA A 930 -3.68 -18.68 32.70
CA ALA A 930 -3.21 -19.77 31.83
C ALA A 930 -4.24 -20.21 30.76
N ASN A 931 -5.52 -20.26 31.11
CA ASN A 931 -6.63 -20.61 30.21
C ASN A 931 -7.19 -19.42 29.40
N TYR A 932 -6.54 -18.26 29.40
CA TYR A 932 -6.95 -17.08 28.60
C TYR A 932 -7.14 -17.40 27.11
N ARG A 933 -6.38 -18.37 26.58
CA ARG A 933 -6.54 -18.83 25.20
C ARG A 933 -7.95 -19.37 24.91
N THR A 934 -8.58 -20.04 25.89
CA THR A 934 -9.96 -20.54 25.83
C THR A 934 -10.95 -19.38 25.70
N LEU A 935 -10.80 -18.32 26.50
CA LEU A 935 -11.61 -17.11 26.37
C LEU A 935 -11.54 -16.52 24.96
N GLN A 936 -10.34 -16.41 24.39
CA GLN A 936 -10.15 -15.90 23.03
C GLN A 936 -10.81 -16.77 21.95
N ASP A 937 -10.87 -18.10 22.13
CA ASP A 937 -11.59 -18.98 21.21
C ASP A 937 -13.12 -18.88 21.36
N GLN A 938 -13.63 -18.73 22.59
CA GLN A 938 -15.07 -18.50 22.79
C GLN A 938 -15.51 -17.12 22.29
N GLU A 939 -14.72 -16.06 22.48
CA GLU A 939 -14.94 -14.75 21.85
C GLU A 939 -14.99 -14.84 20.32
N LYS A 940 -14.06 -15.60 19.72
CA LYS A 940 -14.05 -15.85 18.27
C LYS A 940 -15.27 -16.65 17.82
N LEU A 941 -15.77 -17.58 18.64
CA LEU A 941 -16.99 -18.34 18.38
C LEU A 941 -18.23 -17.44 18.45
N ILE A 942 -18.36 -16.56 19.44
CA ILE A 942 -19.55 -15.70 19.59
C ILE A 942 -19.52 -14.42 18.76
N LYS A 943 -18.38 -13.98 18.20
CA LYS A 943 -18.30 -12.76 17.40
C LYS A 943 -19.38 -12.62 16.29
N PRO A 944 -19.67 -13.65 15.46
CA PRO A 944 -20.76 -13.55 14.48
C PRO A 944 -22.15 -13.61 15.15
N VAL A 945 -22.29 -14.29 16.30
CA VAL A 945 -23.53 -14.32 17.10
C VAL A 945 -23.89 -12.92 17.59
N ILE A 946 -22.93 -12.20 18.18
CA ILE A 946 -23.09 -10.80 18.62
C ILE A 946 -23.54 -9.91 17.45
N SER A 947 -22.97 -10.11 16.26
CA SER A 947 -23.37 -9.35 15.07
C SER A 947 -24.81 -9.62 14.63
N VAL A 948 -25.27 -10.87 14.73
CA VAL A 948 -26.66 -11.25 14.40
C VAL A 948 -27.64 -10.70 15.45
N ILE A 949 -27.33 -10.88 16.74
CA ILE A 949 -28.11 -10.32 17.87
C ILE A 949 -28.35 -8.82 17.67
N ASN A 950 -27.29 -8.03 17.46
CA ASN A 950 -27.38 -6.58 17.36
C ASN A 950 -28.17 -6.09 16.13
N GLU A 951 -28.23 -6.87 15.04
CA GLU A 951 -29.06 -6.53 13.88
C GLU A 951 -30.52 -6.98 14.05
N ILE A 952 -30.77 -8.07 14.78
CA ILE A 952 -32.14 -8.46 15.21
C ILE A 952 -32.74 -7.37 16.11
N ASP A 953 -32.02 -6.87 17.11
CA ASP A 953 -32.54 -5.85 18.03
C ASP A 953 -32.86 -4.52 17.32
N LYS A 954 -32.09 -4.17 16.28
CA LYS A 954 -32.36 -2.99 15.44
C LYS A 954 -33.50 -3.21 14.44
N LEU A 955 -33.81 -4.46 14.07
CA LEU A 955 -34.68 -4.80 12.94
C LEU A 955 -36.02 -4.07 13.03
N MET A 956 -36.62 -4.03 14.22
CA MET A 956 -37.90 -3.37 14.51
C MET A 956 -37.95 -1.86 14.22
N THR A 957 -36.82 -1.21 13.94
CA THR A 957 -36.72 0.21 13.58
C THR A 957 -36.33 0.46 12.11
N SER A 958 -36.19 -0.60 11.31
CA SER A 958 -35.73 -0.49 9.91
C SER A 958 -36.78 0.13 8.99
N LYS A 959 -36.39 1.19 8.28
CA LYS A 959 -37.20 1.77 7.17
C LYS A 959 -37.38 0.79 5.99
N ASN A 960 -36.61 -0.29 5.92
CA ASN A 960 -36.76 -1.35 4.92
C ASN A 960 -36.63 -2.71 5.62
N MET A 961 -37.74 -3.14 6.24
CA MET A 961 -37.83 -4.36 7.06
C MET A 961 -37.37 -5.61 6.31
N ASP A 962 -37.98 -5.91 5.15
CA ASP A 962 -37.67 -7.12 4.38
C ASP A 962 -36.19 -7.18 3.96
N SER A 963 -35.62 -6.08 3.43
CA SER A 963 -34.23 -6.09 2.99
C SER A 963 -33.23 -6.28 4.15
N GLN A 964 -33.57 -5.88 5.38
CA GLN A 964 -32.72 -6.14 6.54
C GLN A 964 -32.97 -7.55 7.11
N TYR A 965 -34.22 -7.97 7.24
CA TYR A 965 -34.60 -9.34 7.63
C TYR A 965 -33.92 -10.40 6.75
N GLN A 966 -33.98 -10.24 5.43
CA GLN A 966 -33.36 -11.19 4.47
C GLN A 966 -31.83 -11.21 4.54
N LYS A 967 -31.18 -10.17 5.09
CA LYS A 967 -29.73 -10.18 5.41
C LYS A 967 -29.46 -10.86 6.75
N ILE A 968 -30.26 -10.56 7.77
CA ILE A 968 -30.15 -11.12 9.12
C ILE A 968 -30.40 -12.62 9.10
N LEU A 969 -31.43 -13.08 8.38
CA LEU A 969 -31.74 -14.51 8.20
C LEU A 969 -30.55 -15.24 7.57
N LYS A 970 -30.00 -14.72 6.46
CA LYS A 970 -28.77 -15.26 5.85
C LYS A 970 -27.56 -15.22 6.79
N ALA A 971 -27.42 -14.22 7.64
CA ALA A 971 -26.35 -14.17 8.63
C ALA A 971 -26.54 -15.21 9.75
N TYR A 972 -27.78 -15.47 10.16
CA TYR A 972 -28.18 -16.48 11.15
C TYR A 972 -28.07 -17.92 10.61
N ASP A 973 -28.43 -18.15 9.34
CA ASP A 973 -28.28 -19.45 8.66
C ASP A 973 -26.80 -19.85 8.54
N ASN A 974 -25.93 -18.86 8.28
CA ASN A 974 -24.47 -19.02 8.24
C ASN A 974 -23.82 -19.27 9.63
N LEU A 975 -24.55 -19.14 10.74
CA LEU A 975 -24.06 -19.57 12.05
C LEU A 975 -24.07 -21.10 12.14
N THR A 976 -23.10 -21.68 12.86
CA THR A 976 -23.15 -23.11 13.22
C THR A 976 -24.30 -23.39 14.20
N ALA A 977 -24.71 -24.66 14.31
CA ALA A 977 -25.75 -25.08 15.25
C ALA A 977 -25.43 -24.74 16.72
N THR A 978 -24.15 -24.69 17.10
CA THR A 978 -23.71 -24.22 18.43
C THR A 978 -23.85 -22.70 18.56
N GLN A 979 -23.48 -21.94 17.52
CA GLN A 979 -23.58 -20.48 17.52
C GLN A 979 -25.03 -19.97 17.54
N ARG A 980 -25.98 -20.65 16.85
CA ARG A 980 -27.40 -20.28 16.89
C ARG A 980 -27.98 -20.32 18.30
N LYS A 981 -27.64 -21.33 19.11
CA LYS A 981 -28.07 -21.46 20.52
C LYS A 981 -27.71 -20.27 21.40
N TYR A 982 -26.73 -19.44 20.99
CA TYR A 982 -26.30 -18.25 21.73
C TYR A 982 -27.00 -16.96 21.28
N VAL A 983 -27.86 -17.01 20.25
CA VAL A 983 -28.66 -15.87 19.76
C VAL A 983 -29.92 -15.73 20.62
N TYR A 984 -29.83 -15.01 21.75
CA TYR A 984 -30.93 -14.92 22.72
C TYR A 984 -32.25 -14.34 22.18
N ASN A 985 -32.20 -13.61 21.06
CA ASN A 985 -33.33 -12.94 20.42
C ASN A 985 -33.80 -13.64 19.11
N GLU A 986 -33.37 -14.88 18.84
CA GLU A 986 -33.77 -15.65 17.64
C GLU A 986 -35.29 -15.71 17.38
N GLN A 987 -36.10 -15.67 18.44
CA GLN A 987 -37.56 -15.75 18.35
C GLN A 987 -38.20 -14.49 17.73
N VAL A 988 -37.51 -13.34 17.80
CA VAL A 988 -37.89 -12.11 17.07
C VAL A 988 -37.69 -12.28 15.57
N LEU A 989 -36.65 -13.03 15.15
CA LEU A 989 -36.44 -13.37 13.75
C LEU A 989 -37.51 -14.35 13.27
N LEU A 990 -37.72 -15.46 13.99
CA LEU A 990 -38.64 -16.53 13.57
C LEU A 990 -40.12 -16.10 13.49
N SER A 991 -40.53 -15.07 14.26
CA SER A 991 -41.91 -14.55 14.22
C SER A 991 -42.22 -13.67 12.99
N LEU A 992 -41.21 -13.04 12.38
CA LEU A 992 -41.42 -12.04 11.33
C LEU A 992 -41.62 -12.62 9.92
N ASP A 993 -41.40 -13.91 9.70
CA ASP A 993 -41.52 -14.51 8.35
C ASP A 993 -42.95 -14.37 7.80
N ASN A 994 -43.96 -14.65 8.62
CA ASN A 994 -45.38 -14.50 8.25
C ASN A 994 -45.75 -13.04 7.92
N VAL A 995 -45.24 -12.07 8.69
CA VAL A 995 -45.41 -10.63 8.41
C VAL A 995 -44.86 -10.26 7.04
N ILE A 996 -43.70 -10.81 6.70
CA ILE A 996 -42.98 -10.51 5.45
C ILE A 996 -43.59 -11.24 4.25
N ASN A 997 -44.11 -12.45 4.43
CA ASN A 997 -44.86 -13.16 3.40
C ASN A 997 -46.17 -12.42 3.08
N VAL A 998 -46.93 -11.98 4.09
CA VAL A 998 -48.11 -11.12 3.89
C VAL A 998 -47.74 -9.79 3.22
N TYR A 999 -46.68 -9.11 3.67
CA TYR A 999 -46.20 -7.87 3.04
C TYR A 999 -45.88 -8.07 1.55
N LYS A 1000 -45.23 -9.18 1.19
CA LYS A 1000 -44.92 -9.53 -0.21
C LYS A 1000 -46.17 -9.80 -1.03
N SER A 1001 -47.12 -10.55 -0.50
CA SER A 1001 -48.37 -10.84 -1.21
C SER A 1001 -49.23 -9.59 -1.43
N ILE A 1002 -49.27 -8.65 -0.46
CA ILE A 1002 -49.88 -7.32 -0.65
C ILE A 1002 -49.15 -6.52 -1.74
N ALA A 1003 -47.82 -6.51 -1.73
CA ALA A 1003 -47.02 -5.81 -2.75
C ALA A 1003 -47.10 -6.43 -4.16
N ALA A 1004 -47.60 -7.67 -4.27
CA ALA A 1004 -47.79 -8.36 -5.53
C ALA A 1004 -49.15 -8.07 -6.20
N LEU A 1005 -50.11 -7.48 -5.47
CA LEU A 1005 -51.47 -7.17 -5.98
C LEU A 1005 -51.42 -6.14 -7.13
N LYS A 1006 -51.82 -6.55 -8.33
CA LYS A 1006 -51.86 -5.68 -9.52
C LYS A 1006 -53.26 -5.63 -10.15
N PRO A 1007 -53.87 -4.44 -10.29
CA PRO A 1007 -55.15 -4.25 -10.98
C PRO A 1007 -55.25 -4.80 -12.41
N SER A 1008 -54.12 -5.08 -13.08
CA SER A 1008 -54.05 -5.71 -14.40
C SER A 1008 -54.37 -7.21 -14.42
N ASP A 1009 -54.31 -7.89 -13.28
CA ASP A 1009 -54.23 -9.35 -13.26
C ASP A 1009 -55.62 -9.98 -13.38
N LYS A 1010 -55.76 -11.01 -14.22
CA LYS A 1010 -57.06 -11.65 -14.52
C LYS A 1010 -57.77 -12.23 -13.29
N MET A 1011 -57.03 -12.51 -12.22
CA MET A 1011 -57.56 -13.05 -10.96
C MET A 1011 -57.46 -12.04 -9.79
N TYR A 1012 -57.29 -10.75 -10.07
CA TYR A 1012 -56.98 -9.70 -9.08
C TYR A 1012 -57.87 -9.74 -7.82
N PHE A 1013 -59.18 -9.88 -7.96
CA PHE A 1013 -60.10 -9.95 -6.81
C PHE A 1013 -59.91 -11.21 -5.97
N GLY A 1014 -59.67 -12.37 -6.59
CA GLY A 1014 -59.33 -13.60 -5.86
C GLY A 1014 -57.97 -13.53 -5.16
N MET A 1015 -57.02 -12.76 -5.71
CA MET A 1015 -55.75 -12.47 -5.04
C MET A 1015 -55.97 -11.59 -3.80
N ILE A 1016 -56.77 -10.52 -3.89
CA ILE A 1016 -57.12 -9.66 -2.73
C ILE A 1016 -57.73 -10.51 -1.61
N GLU A 1017 -58.73 -11.34 -1.95
CA GLU A 1017 -59.44 -12.18 -0.97
C GLU A 1017 -58.51 -13.22 -0.31
N SER A 1018 -57.51 -13.76 -1.04
CA SER A 1018 -56.45 -14.59 -0.45
C SER A 1018 -55.52 -13.79 0.47
N VAL A 1019 -55.07 -12.61 0.04
CA VAL A 1019 -54.12 -11.78 0.80
C VAL A 1019 -54.74 -11.23 2.09
N ARG A 1020 -56.04 -10.91 2.08
CA ARG A 1020 -56.83 -10.62 3.29
C ARG A 1020 -56.81 -11.80 4.26
N LYS A 1021 -57.07 -13.02 3.78
CA LYS A 1021 -57.05 -14.22 4.63
C LYS A 1021 -55.67 -14.46 5.26
N ASP A 1022 -54.60 -14.28 4.48
CA ASP A 1022 -53.23 -14.44 4.98
C ASP A 1022 -52.89 -13.36 6.03
N TYR A 1023 -53.23 -12.09 5.78
CA TYR A 1023 -53.10 -11.00 6.77
C TYR A 1023 -53.91 -11.27 8.04
N ASP A 1024 -55.15 -11.76 7.91
CA ASP A 1024 -56.03 -12.03 9.04
C ASP A 1024 -55.55 -13.21 9.92
N SER A 1025 -54.67 -14.08 9.41
CA SER A 1025 -54.03 -15.14 10.20
C SER A 1025 -52.96 -14.65 11.18
N LEU A 1026 -52.43 -13.42 10.99
CA LEU A 1026 -51.41 -12.83 11.86
C LEU A 1026 -51.99 -12.46 13.24
N ASN A 1027 -51.15 -12.55 14.29
CA ASN A 1027 -51.50 -12.03 15.61
C ASN A 1027 -51.53 -10.49 15.64
N THR A 1028 -52.08 -9.91 16.71
CA THR A 1028 -52.31 -8.46 16.83
C THR A 1028 -51.04 -7.61 16.72
N ALA A 1029 -49.90 -8.08 17.23
CA ALA A 1029 -48.63 -7.37 17.12
C ALA A 1029 -48.04 -7.46 15.71
N ASP A 1030 -48.20 -8.60 15.04
CA ASP A 1030 -47.71 -8.84 13.69
C ASP A 1030 -48.55 -8.12 12.62
N LYS A 1031 -49.87 -7.98 12.81
CA LYS A 1031 -50.73 -7.14 11.96
C LYS A 1031 -50.26 -5.69 11.93
N GLN A 1032 -49.84 -5.14 13.08
CA GLN A 1032 -49.29 -3.78 13.18
C GLN A 1032 -47.93 -3.60 12.46
N ARG A 1033 -47.23 -4.69 12.12
CA ARG A 1033 -45.91 -4.67 11.46
C ARG A 1033 -45.99 -4.73 9.94
N VAL A 1034 -47.15 -5.05 9.36
CA VAL A 1034 -47.38 -5.07 7.90
C VAL A 1034 -47.54 -3.64 7.38
N SER A 1035 -46.41 -2.95 7.17
CA SER A 1035 -46.37 -1.51 6.87
C SER A 1035 -46.99 -1.08 5.53
N ASN A 1036 -47.35 -2.03 4.65
CA ASN A 1036 -48.07 -1.77 3.40
C ASN A 1036 -49.56 -2.17 3.43
N TYR A 1037 -50.14 -2.47 4.60
CA TYR A 1037 -51.55 -2.86 4.77
C TYR A 1037 -52.55 -1.86 4.15
N SER A 1038 -52.20 -0.58 4.04
CA SER A 1038 -52.97 0.44 3.32
C SER A 1038 -53.26 0.07 1.85
N ILE A 1039 -52.33 -0.61 1.17
CA ILE A 1039 -52.51 -1.06 -0.23
C ILE A 1039 -53.60 -2.13 -0.32
N LEU A 1040 -53.70 -3.02 0.68
CA LEU A 1040 -54.77 -4.02 0.74
C LEU A 1040 -56.14 -3.35 0.93
N LEU A 1041 -56.24 -2.39 1.85
CA LEU A 1041 -57.46 -1.62 2.08
C LEU A 1041 -57.91 -0.82 0.83
N GLU A 1042 -56.96 -0.23 0.10
CA GLU A 1042 -57.23 0.45 -1.18
C GLU A 1042 -57.74 -0.55 -2.24
N ALA A 1043 -57.09 -1.70 -2.36
CA ALA A 1043 -57.48 -2.76 -3.29
C ALA A 1043 -58.89 -3.31 -2.99
N GLU A 1044 -59.22 -3.53 -1.72
CA GLU A 1044 -60.55 -3.98 -1.26
C GLU A 1044 -61.65 -2.96 -1.51
N LYS A 1045 -61.38 -1.67 -1.25
CA LYS A 1045 -62.30 -0.57 -1.59
C LYS A 1045 -62.58 -0.54 -3.09
N ASN A 1046 -61.52 -0.58 -3.89
CA ASN A 1046 -61.62 -0.57 -5.35
C ASN A 1046 -62.36 -1.83 -5.88
N MET A 1047 -62.17 -2.99 -5.26
CA MET A 1047 -62.94 -4.21 -5.55
C MET A 1047 -64.43 -4.05 -5.24
N SER A 1048 -64.79 -3.44 -4.10
CA SER A 1048 -66.20 -3.15 -3.76
C SER A 1048 -66.84 -2.18 -4.76
N GLU A 1049 -66.10 -1.16 -5.18
CA GLU A 1049 -66.58 -0.18 -6.17
C GLU A 1049 -66.75 -0.80 -7.57
N VAL A 1050 -65.83 -1.66 -8.02
CA VAL A 1050 -66.02 -2.42 -9.27
C VAL A 1050 -67.20 -3.38 -9.18
N LYS A 1051 -67.35 -4.14 -8.07
CA LYS A 1051 -68.49 -5.07 -7.89
C LYS A 1051 -69.83 -4.31 -8.01
N LYS A 1052 -69.97 -3.13 -7.39
CA LYS A 1052 -71.14 -2.24 -7.53
C LYS A 1052 -71.37 -1.76 -8.97
N VAL A 1053 -70.32 -1.35 -9.69
CA VAL A 1053 -70.46 -0.92 -11.09
C VAL A 1053 -70.90 -2.07 -12.00
N VAL A 1054 -70.37 -3.28 -11.78
CA VAL A 1054 -70.80 -4.49 -12.49
C VAL A 1054 -72.29 -4.78 -12.20
N GLU A 1055 -72.74 -4.64 -10.96
CA GLU A 1055 -74.16 -4.79 -10.57
C GLU A 1055 -75.06 -3.74 -11.25
N ILE A 1056 -74.67 -2.45 -11.25
CA ILE A 1056 -75.42 -1.36 -11.91
C ILE A 1056 -75.53 -1.63 -13.42
N ILE A 1057 -74.44 -2.01 -14.09
CA ILE A 1057 -74.46 -2.36 -15.52
C ILE A 1057 -75.33 -3.60 -15.78
N ALA A 1058 -75.33 -4.57 -14.85
CA ALA A 1058 -76.20 -5.74 -14.95
C ALA A 1058 -77.69 -5.36 -14.87
N SER A 1059 -78.09 -4.42 -14.01
CA SER A 1059 -79.48 -3.97 -13.86
C SER A 1059 -80.05 -3.14 -15.01
N LEU A 1060 -79.22 -2.63 -15.93
CA LEU A 1060 -79.69 -1.84 -17.09
C LEU A 1060 -80.70 -2.63 -17.93
N SER A 1061 -81.91 -2.08 -18.10
CA SER A 1061 -83.00 -2.67 -18.88
C SER A 1061 -83.56 -1.65 -19.90
N PRO A 1062 -83.52 -1.92 -21.22
CA PRO A 1062 -84.01 -0.99 -22.24
C PRO A 1062 -85.49 -0.60 -22.12
N THR A 1063 -86.31 -1.44 -21.47
CA THR A 1063 -87.74 -1.17 -21.23
C THR A 1063 -88.01 -0.31 -19.99
N SER A 1064 -86.97 0.20 -19.31
CA SER A 1064 -87.12 1.11 -18.17
C SER A 1064 -87.50 2.52 -18.65
N SER A 1065 -88.52 3.13 -18.05
CA SER A 1065 -88.86 4.53 -18.30
C SER A 1065 -87.77 5.51 -17.86
N THR A 1066 -86.81 5.06 -17.06
CA THR A 1066 -85.60 5.81 -16.67
C THR A 1066 -84.34 5.38 -17.44
N TYR A 1067 -84.43 4.47 -18.42
CA TYR A 1067 -83.26 3.83 -19.05
C TYR A 1067 -82.16 4.79 -19.51
N ILE A 1068 -82.52 5.94 -20.08
CA ILE A 1068 -81.56 6.99 -20.50
C ILE A 1068 -80.72 7.46 -19.30
N GLN A 1069 -81.38 7.75 -18.18
CA GLN A 1069 -80.74 8.20 -16.94
C GLN A 1069 -80.02 7.06 -16.22
N ASP A 1070 -80.56 5.84 -16.26
CA ASP A 1070 -79.96 4.65 -15.64
C ASP A 1070 -78.61 4.32 -16.30
N VAL A 1071 -78.53 4.42 -17.63
CA VAL A 1071 -77.27 4.27 -18.37
C VAL A 1071 -76.33 5.43 -18.09
N GLU A 1072 -76.79 6.70 -18.09
CA GLU A 1072 -75.91 7.82 -17.73
C GLU A 1072 -75.33 7.66 -16.30
N ASN A 1073 -76.13 7.19 -15.35
CA ASN A 1073 -75.68 6.86 -14.00
C ASN A 1073 -74.66 5.71 -13.99
N ALA A 1074 -74.88 4.65 -14.76
CA ALA A 1074 -73.94 3.53 -14.91
C ALA A 1074 -72.61 3.97 -15.54
N VAL A 1075 -72.68 4.88 -16.52
CA VAL A 1075 -71.56 5.52 -17.19
C VAL A 1075 -70.79 6.42 -16.24
N ALA A 1076 -71.47 7.24 -15.43
CA ALA A 1076 -70.85 8.08 -14.42
C ALA A 1076 -70.16 7.23 -13.35
N ALA A 1077 -70.81 6.16 -12.88
CA ALA A 1077 -70.24 5.22 -11.91
C ALA A 1077 -68.99 4.51 -12.46
N TYR A 1078 -69.02 4.03 -13.72
CA TYR A 1078 -67.85 3.46 -14.39
C TYR A 1078 -66.71 4.47 -14.58
N LYS A 1079 -67.04 5.73 -14.95
CA LYS A 1079 -66.07 6.82 -15.11
C LYS A 1079 -65.50 7.31 -13.76
N ALA A 1080 -66.19 7.07 -12.64
CA ALA A 1080 -65.74 7.39 -11.29
C ALA A 1080 -64.75 6.37 -10.70
N LEU A 1081 -64.71 5.12 -11.20
CA LEU A 1081 -63.70 4.12 -10.81
C LEU A 1081 -62.28 4.61 -11.10
N ASP A 1082 -61.31 4.24 -10.26
CA ASP A 1082 -59.88 4.42 -10.58
C ASP A 1082 -59.53 3.74 -11.92
N SER A 1083 -58.80 4.44 -12.77
CA SER A 1083 -58.48 4.00 -14.14
C SER A 1083 -57.74 2.66 -14.19
N LYS A 1084 -57.00 2.29 -13.13
CA LYS A 1084 -56.28 1.02 -13.01
C LYS A 1084 -57.24 -0.18 -12.91
N VAL A 1085 -58.41 -0.03 -12.30
CA VAL A 1085 -59.36 -1.14 -12.03
C VAL A 1085 -60.53 -1.22 -13.00
N ARG A 1086 -60.74 -0.21 -13.87
CA ARG A 1086 -61.81 -0.24 -14.89
C ARG A 1086 -61.77 -1.48 -15.79
N GLY A 1087 -60.59 -2.03 -16.07
CA GLY A 1087 -60.41 -3.27 -16.83
C GLY A 1087 -60.97 -4.53 -16.15
N GLN A 1088 -61.37 -4.46 -14.87
CA GLN A 1088 -62.00 -5.55 -14.12
C GLN A 1088 -63.54 -5.50 -14.19
N VAL A 1089 -64.14 -4.53 -14.89
CA VAL A 1089 -65.59 -4.42 -15.10
C VAL A 1089 -66.01 -5.38 -16.21
N ILE A 1090 -66.23 -6.64 -15.85
CA ILE A 1090 -66.43 -7.79 -16.77
C ILE A 1090 -67.60 -7.65 -17.77
N ASN A 1091 -68.54 -6.74 -17.54
CA ASN A 1091 -69.71 -6.50 -18.38
C ASN A 1091 -69.71 -5.13 -19.07
N TYR A 1092 -68.56 -4.43 -19.12
CA TYR A 1092 -68.44 -3.10 -19.72
C TYR A 1092 -68.96 -3.01 -21.17
N ASP A 1093 -68.83 -4.07 -21.99
CA ASP A 1093 -69.38 -4.06 -23.35
C ASP A 1093 -70.92 -3.91 -23.41
N LYS A 1094 -71.66 -4.35 -22.36
CA LYS A 1094 -73.11 -4.08 -22.23
C LYS A 1094 -73.37 -2.57 -22.05
N LEU A 1095 -72.58 -1.92 -21.18
CA LEU A 1095 -72.68 -0.47 -20.94
C LEU A 1095 -72.36 0.32 -22.22
N LYS A 1096 -71.30 -0.06 -22.91
CA LYS A 1096 -70.83 0.57 -24.16
C LYS A 1096 -71.84 0.39 -25.32
N GLY A 1097 -72.59 -0.72 -25.33
CA GLY A 1097 -73.75 -0.88 -26.21
C GLY A 1097 -74.84 0.16 -25.90
N ALA A 1098 -75.27 0.21 -24.64
CA ALA A 1098 -76.30 1.14 -24.18
C ALA A 1098 -75.94 2.63 -24.39
N GLU A 1099 -74.67 3.03 -24.17
CA GLU A 1099 -74.14 4.36 -24.51
C GLU A 1099 -74.38 4.71 -26.00
N LYS A 1100 -74.16 3.74 -26.90
CA LYS A 1100 -74.31 3.93 -28.34
C LYS A 1100 -75.78 4.06 -28.75
N ASP A 1101 -76.66 3.26 -28.17
CA ASP A 1101 -78.10 3.30 -28.45
C ASP A 1101 -78.70 4.65 -28.00
N ILE A 1102 -78.38 5.08 -26.78
CA ILE A 1102 -78.83 6.39 -26.26
C ILE A 1102 -78.23 7.56 -27.06
N ALA A 1103 -76.99 7.45 -27.54
CA ALA A 1103 -76.40 8.44 -28.45
C ALA A 1103 -77.05 8.49 -29.84
N ALA A 1104 -77.88 7.51 -30.22
CA ALA A 1104 -78.78 7.59 -31.38
C ALA A 1104 -80.10 8.27 -30.98
N VAL A 1105 -80.75 7.81 -29.91
CA VAL A 1105 -82.01 8.36 -29.37
C VAL A 1105 -81.92 9.87 -29.10
N LEU A 1106 -80.88 10.31 -28.38
CA LEU A 1106 -80.71 11.72 -28.00
C LEU A 1106 -80.53 12.67 -29.20
N LYS A 1107 -80.02 12.19 -30.34
CA LYS A 1107 -79.97 13.02 -31.57
C LYS A 1107 -81.36 13.33 -32.09
N VAL A 1108 -82.29 12.38 -31.97
CA VAL A 1108 -83.68 12.57 -32.35
C VAL A 1108 -84.38 13.46 -31.34
N VAL A 1109 -84.24 13.19 -30.04
CA VAL A 1109 -84.80 14.02 -28.96
C VAL A 1109 -84.39 15.48 -29.10
N ASN A 1110 -83.10 15.75 -29.33
CA ASN A 1110 -82.60 17.12 -29.50
C ASN A 1110 -83.07 17.77 -30.81
N ALA A 1111 -83.10 17.03 -31.92
CA ALA A 1111 -83.65 17.53 -33.19
C ALA A 1111 -85.15 17.90 -33.09
N ILE A 1112 -85.90 17.25 -32.20
CA ILE A 1112 -87.30 17.58 -31.87
C ILE A 1112 -87.36 18.77 -30.90
N GLY A 1113 -86.46 18.86 -29.91
CA GLY A 1113 -86.38 20.00 -28.99
C GLY A 1113 -85.95 21.31 -29.65
N GLU A 1114 -85.31 21.23 -30.81
CA GLU A 1114 -84.91 22.36 -31.65
C GLU A 1114 -86.00 22.84 -32.65
N LEU A 1115 -87.22 22.31 -32.55
CA LEU A 1115 -88.36 22.70 -33.38
C LEU A 1115 -89.00 23.99 -32.85
N ASP A 1116 -88.80 25.07 -33.58
CA ASP A 1116 -89.37 26.39 -33.36
C ASP A 1116 -90.41 26.69 -34.45
N PRO A 1117 -91.72 26.72 -34.14
CA PRO A 1117 -92.79 26.98 -35.11
C PRO A 1117 -92.70 28.33 -35.83
N ASP A 1118 -92.10 29.35 -35.21
CA ASP A 1118 -91.93 30.68 -35.82
C ASP A 1118 -90.72 30.73 -36.76
N SER A 1119 -89.92 29.66 -36.81
CA SER A 1119 -88.73 29.56 -37.66
C SER A 1119 -89.09 29.40 -39.14
N LYS A 1120 -88.47 30.22 -39.99
CA LYS A 1120 -88.47 30.05 -41.47
C LYS A 1120 -87.82 28.74 -41.95
N THR A 1121 -87.34 27.89 -41.05
CA THR A 1121 -86.78 26.56 -41.33
C THR A 1121 -87.57 25.41 -40.70
N PHE A 1122 -88.65 25.70 -39.98
CA PHE A 1122 -89.44 24.76 -39.17
C PHE A 1122 -89.81 23.47 -39.92
N GLU A 1123 -90.48 23.58 -41.07
CA GLU A 1123 -90.87 22.44 -41.92
C GLU A 1123 -89.69 21.52 -42.27
N LYS A 1124 -88.54 22.12 -42.65
CA LYS A 1124 -87.33 21.36 -42.99
C LYS A 1124 -86.70 20.71 -41.76
N LYS A 1125 -86.79 21.32 -40.58
CA LYS A 1125 -86.37 20.68 -39.32
C LYS A 1125 -87.31 19.53 -38.92
N VAL A 1126 -88.64 19.68 -39.08
CA VAL A 1126 -89.62 18.61 -38.82
C VAL A 1126 -89.34 17.40 -39.70
N ILE A 1127 -89.17 17.58 -41.02
CA ILE A 1127 -88.83 16.50 -41.95
C ILE A 1127 -87.48 15.85 -41.59
N ALA A 1128 -86.48 16.64 -41.17
CA ALA A 1128 -85.20 16.10 -40.72
C ALA A 1128 -85.32 15.26 -39.44
N ALA A 1129 -86.10 15.72 -38.46
CA ALA A 1129 -86.36 15.01 -37.22
C ALA A 1129 -87.19 13.72 -37.44
N GLN A 1130 -88.21 13.74 -38.32
CA GLN A 1130 -88.93 12.55 -38.78
C GLN A 1130 -87.96 11.53 -39.42
N LYS A 1131 -87.08 11.98 -40.32
CA LYS A 1131 -86.10 11.11 -40.97
C LYS A 1131 -85.09 10.50 -39.99
N LEU A 1132 -84.70 11.24 -38.95
CA LEU A 1132 -83.84 10.74 -37.88
C LEU A 1132 -84.58 9.71 -37.00
N TYR A 1133 -85.83 9.98 -36.60
CA TYR A 1133 -86.67 9.03 -35.85
C TYR A 1133 -86.87 7.71 -36.62
N SER A 1134 -87.24 7.78 -37.90
CA SER A 1134 -87.42 6.62 -38.78
C SER A 1134 -86.12 5.87 -39.13
N SER A 1135 -84.97 6.30 -38.61
CA SER A 1135 -83.67 5.60 -38.74
C SER A 1135 -83.21 4.87 -37.47
N LEU A 1136 -83.96 5.01 -36.37
CA LEU A 1136 -83.78 4.23 -35.13
C LEU A 1136 -84.40 2.83 -35.28
N THR A 1137 -83.96 1.86 -34.46
CA THR A 1137 -84.69 0.59 -34.29
C THR A 1137 -85.97 0.80 -33.47
N LEU A 1138 -86.90 -0.16 -33.47
CA LEU A 1138 -88.16 -0.05 -32.72
C LEU A 1138 -87.90 0.21 -31.22
N GLU A 1139 -86.95 -0.53 -30.64
CA GLU A 1139 -86.53 -0.43 -29.24
C GLU A 1139 -85.83 0.91 -28.91
N GLN A 1140 -85.31 1.59 -29.93
CA GLN A 1140 -84.74 2.94 -29.82
C GLN A 1140 -85.82 4.02 -30.06
N GLN A 1141 -86.82 3.77 -30.90
CA GLN A 1141 -87.96 4.67 -31.15
C GLN A 1141 -88.80 4.87 -29.89
N ASP A 1142 -89.10 3.80 -29.16
CA ASP A 1142 -89.84 3.82 -27.89
C ASP A 1142 -89.16 4.69 -26.79
N LEU A 1143 -87.87 5.00 -26.93
CA LEU A 1143 -87.11 5.84 -25.99
C LEU A 1143 -87.16 7.35 -26.31
N VAL A 1144 -87.72 7.76 -27.45
CA VAL A 1144 -87.80 9.18 -27.85
C VAL A 1144 -89.01 9.85 -27.17
N TYR A 1145 -88.87 10.18 -25.88
CA TYR A 1145 -89.97 10.65 -25.03
C TYR A 1145 -90.73 11.89 -25.56
N ASN A 1146 -90.10 12.74 -26.37
CA ASN A 1146 -90.72 13.92 -26.96
C ASN A 1146 -91.25 13.71 -28.39
N TYR A 1147 -91.28 12.47 -28.92
CA TYR A 1147 -91.80 12.14 -30.26
C TYR A 1147 -93.19 12.70 -30.53
N ARG A 1148 -94.04 12.81 -29.50
CA ARG A 1148 -95.37 13.42 -29.62
C ARG A 1148 -95.34 14.88 -30.14
N ILE A 1149 -94.33 15.67 -29.77
CA ILE A 1149 -94.15 17.05 -30.28
C ILE A 1149 -93.85 17.02 -31.78
N LEU A 1150 -93.01 16.09 -32.23
CA LEU A 1150 -92.73 15.89 -33.64
C LEU A 1150 -93.99 15.48 -34.43
N GLN A 1151 -94.80 14.60 -33.86
CA GLN A 1151 -96.06 14.15 -34.45
C GLN A 1151 -97.09 15.30 -34.54
N GLU A 1152 -97.27 16.07 -33.47
CA GLU A 1152 -98.20 17.21 -33.47
C GLU A 1152 -97.75 18.32 -34.45
N HIS A 1153 -96.44 18.55 -34.60
CA HIS A 1153 -95.89 19.48 -35.59
C HIS A 1153 -95.96 18.97 -37.04
N ALA A 1154 -95.68 17.68 -37.29
CA ALA A 1154 -95.87 17.06 -38.61
C ALA A 1154 -97.33 17.18 -39.06
N LYS A 1155 -98.28 16.85 -38.18
CA LYS A 1155 -99.72 16.98 -38.41
C LYS A 1155 -100.14 18.41 -38.74
N THR A 1156 -99.58 19.39 -38.04
CA THR A 1156 -99.87 20.82 -38.27
C THR A 1156 -99.38 21.30 -39.65
N LEU A 1157 -98.34 20.67 -40.18
CA LEU A 1157 -97.78 20.94 -41.51
C LEU A 1157 -98.40 20.08 -42.64
N GLY A 1158 -99.27 19.11 -42.33
CA GLY A 1158 -99.77 18.14 -43.31
C GLY A 1158 -98.74 17.09 -43.73
N LEU A 1159 -97.79 16.76 -42.85
CA LEU A 1159 -96.69 15.80 -43.05
C LEU A 1159 -96.90 14.48 -42.28
N ASP A 1160 -98.18 14.14 -41.99
CA ASP A 1160 -98.65 12.88 -41.37
C ASP A 1160 -98.67 11.71 -42.39
#